data_AF-A0A7C3HJT0-F1
#
_entry.id   AF-A0A7C3HJT0-F1
#
_cell.length_a   1.000
_cell.length_b   1.000
_cell.length_c   1.000
_cell.angle_alpha   90.00
_cell.angle_beta   90.00
_cell.angle_gamma   90.00
#
_symmetry.space_group_name_H-M   'P 1'
#
loop_
_entity.id
_entity.type
_entity.pdbx_description
1 polymer ?
#
loop_
_entity_poly.entity_id
_entity_poly.type
_entity_poly.pdbx_seq_one_letter_code
_entity_poly.pdbx_strand_id
1 'polypeptide(L)'
;MDTKLSRWCDGLIEAGWLAAIIITPLFFNIHSDRVFEPDKLALLRTIAVLMASAWLVKFVDQKGWRQLKRLDWRQPDSLWRMPFLAIVTLLVIIYLVSTLFSVTRGVSWAGSYQRMQGTYTTLSYIIIFLTTIGTMRSMTQVRRVVTTIIITSIPVAFYGLLQHFDLDPLPWAGDVTERVAGHMGNAIFIGAYLIMVAPLTLARILASFSNIMYDEEVSGADVARSSAYIFVLAIQLIAIYWSGSRGPWLGLGVGLFAFILIVLVNLRNASADRGRFRWAEAGRGVLFVLLGTAAAYIIIRLLLQFLGGRFPSLSGGMGSFLAFVGAVGLVVVAIFVMASARRGWRWLWFSWITLSLFLGVWLVAFNLPPDVTQPYAEMPVVGDVVATLDEWRELPRIGRFGRILEEQSGTGRVRVLIWQGVLDLLAPHEPLQYPDGSSDAFNFLRPLIGYGPEAMYVAYNRFYPPELATIEARNASPDRSHNETFDALVITGIIGFVIWQALYLSVFYVAFRWLGVLRRKRDRNLLIGLWVGMGLLVAALFALWRGPVYIGVAYPFGTILGLVVYLIYYALAAESEAESDAQPFAGDRLLVTALAAAILAHYVEIHFGIAIAATRTHFFLYAALLFMVTYLLPRLKEKVAAVPVESSGRRKRSRRQPRQSVPAKSAGWGPVLLNTLILGLIIGVMGYTFVTYNQPPGLTGEELVQLTAGDIFNQSFFQDASKDFVDSPFIYLMVILTWGLGVLIMVSEMVKDKELRVPVNLRALARNRQKIVAAIFLLMGAGSIGFRLIVPQPANAGATALLGQSLLWLWGAVSIWAGVRLLAGKGDADRTFAGGVALAGLLLSLPVFVAGGVGTALVTAVICAIILYLLWDSVWSKFFLPIGVLGVGSLVVGMSYAYFQAFQLRNSLLYRFTLGQPQTARELQQFVTAEADNAVTFLIYFFMF
;
A
#
# COMPACT_ATOMS: atom_id res chain seq x y z
N MET A 1 31.05 10.62 17.30
CA MET A 1 30.36 10.75 18.59
C MET A 1 28.93 11.13 18.30
N ASP A 2 27.96 10.53 18.98
CA ASP A 2 26.54 10.88 18.80
C ASP A 2 26.25 12.22 19.48
N THR A 3 26.19 13.29 18.69
CA THR A 3 25.82 14.63 19.18
C THR A 3 24.29 14.74 19.33
N LYS A 4 23.82 15.80 20.02
CA LYS A 4 22.39 16.13 20.04
C LYS A 4 21.86 16.46 18.63
N LEU A 5 22.64 17.20 17.85
CA LEU A 5 22.31 17.59 16.48
C LEU A 5 22.12 16.36 15.57
N SER A 6 23.05 15.41 15.62
CA SER A 6 22.95 14.15 14.87
C SER A 6 21.68 13.37 15.19
N ARG A 7 21.25 13.33 16.45
CA ARG A 7 20.01 12.64 16.85
C ARG A 7 18.76 13.35 16.32
N TRP A 8 18.78 14.68 16.28
CA TRP A 8 17.70 15.46 15.67
C TRP A 8 17.63 15.22 14.16
N CYS A 9 18.77 15.22 13.47
CA CYS A 9 18.84 14.87 12.04
C CYS A 9 18.30 13.46 11.75
N ASP A 10 18.63 12.47 12.60
CA ASP A 10 18.09 11.11 12.46
C ASP A 10 16.56 11.07 12.64
N GLY A 11 16.04 11.85 13.60
CA GLY A 11 14.61 12.02 13.80
C GLY A 11 13.90 12.69 12.62
N LEU A 12 14.48 13.76 12.05
CA LEU A 12 13.91 14.44 10.89
C LEU A 12 13.92 13.55 9.65
N ILE A 13 15.00 12.78 9.45
CA ILE A 13 15.05 11.80 8.36
C ILE A 13 13.98 10.73 8.58
N GLU A 14 13.82 10.20 9.80
CA GLU A 14 12.73 9.27 10.16
C GLU A 14 11.34 9.82 9.86
N ALA A 15 11.06 11.06 10.27
CA ALA A 15 9.83 11.75 9.91
C ALA A 15 9.68 11.89 8.38
N GLY A 16 10.76 12.16 7.66
CA GLY A 16 10.76 12.35 6.22
C GLY A 16 10.32 11.11 5.43
N TRP A 17 10.89 9.92 5.68
CA TRP A 17 10.41 8.71 4.97
C TRP A 17 9.02 8.27 5.40
N LEU A 18 8.61 8.53 6.65
CA LEU A 18 7.23 8.31 7.10
C LEU A 18 6.24 9.28 6.44
N ALA A 19 6.60 10.55 6.28
CA ALA A 19 5.79 11.54 5.58
C ALA A 19 5.67 11.20 4.09
N ALA A 20 6.77 10.80 3.43
CA ALA A 20 6.76 10.43 2.02
C ALA A 20 5.78 9.30 1.69
N ILE A 21 5.71 8.25 2.52
CA ILE A 21 4.78 7.12 2.32
C ILE A 21 3.33 7.44 2.71
N ILE A 22 3.09 8.52 3.47
CA ILE A 22 1.74 9.00 3.79
C ILE A 22 1.24 9.94 2.70
N ILE A 23 2.03 10.95 2.35
CA ILE A 23 1.65 12.02 1.42
C ILE A 23 1.51 11.49 0.00
N THR A 24 2.45 10.67 -0.49
CA THR A 24 2.40 10.23 -1.90
C THR A 24 1.17 9.42 -2.27
N PRO A 25 0.59 8.56 -1.41
CA PRO A 25 -0.67 7.88 -1.75
C PRO A 25 -1.95 8.63 -1.36
N LEU A 26 -1.91 9.61 -0.45
CA LEU A 26 -3.11 10.30 0.04
C LEU A 26 -3.34 11.68 -0.55
N PHE A 27 -2.27 12.42 -0.83
CA PHE A 27 -2.41 13.82 -1.20
C PHE A 27 -2.94 13.97 -2.64
N PHE A 28 -3.98 14.77 -2.79
CA PHE A 28 -4.42 15.40 -4.02
C PHE A 28 -4.92 16.82 -3.69
N ASN A 29 -4.86 17.73 -4.65
CA ASN A 29 -5.18 19.13 -4.46
C ASN A 29 -6.29 19.58 -5.41
N ILE A 30 -7.52 19.65 -4.93
CA ILE A 30 -8.67 20.09 -5.73
C ILE A 30 -8.60 21.57 -6.13
N HIS A 31 -7.71 22.34 -5.52
CA HIS A 31 -7.48 23.76 -5.83
C HIS A 31 -6.45 23.97 -6.96
N SER A 32 -5.92 22.89 -7.54
CA SER A 32 -4.93 22.91 -8.62
C SER A 32 -5.50 22.31 -9.91
N ASP A 33 -5.11 22.86 -11.07
CA ASP A 33 -5.51 22.34 -12.39
C ASP A 33 -5.12 20.87 -12.59
N ARG A 34 -4.02 20.45 -11.97
CA ARG A 34 -3.52 19.06 -12.01
C ARG A 34 -3.64 18.43 -10.64
N VAL A 35 -4.88 18.08 -10.31
CA VAL A 35 -5.33 17.63 -8.98
C VAL A 35 -4.46 16.53 -8.34
N PHE A 36 -3.94 15.57 -9.09
CA PHE A 36 -3.42 14.32 -8.50
C PHE A 36 -1.89 14.15 -8.41
N GLU A 37 -1.13 14.37 -9.51
CA GLU A 37 0.29 13.94 -9.57
C GLU A 37 1.32 15.07 -9.38
N PRO A 38 1.25 16.23 -10.06
CA PRO A 38 2.29 17.25 -9.98
C PRO A 38 2.54 17.80 -8.56
N ASP A 39 1.48 18.24 -7.88
CA ASP A 39 1.60 18.84 -6.53
C ASP A 39 2.16 17.83 -5.52
N LYS A 40 1.72 16.57 -5.62
CA LYS A 40 2.24 15.45 -4.83
C LYS A 40 3.74 15.24 -5.03
N LEU A 41 4.23 15.37 -6.25
CA LEU A 41 5.66 15.26 -6.54
C LEU A 41 6.46 16.47 -6.08
N ALA A 42 5.87 17.66 -6.10
CA ALA A 42 6.47 18.84 -5.48
C ALA A 42 6.68 18.62 -3.97
N LEU A 43 5.66 18.10 -3.27
CA LEU A 43 5.77 17.75 -1.85
C LEU A 43 6.87 16.71 -1.60
N LEU A 44 6.90 15.64 -2.41
CA LEU A 44 7.90 14.59 -2.28
C LEU A 44 9.33 15.10 -2.48
N ARG A 45 9.55 15.96 -3.50
CA ARG A 45 10.85 16.60 -3.75
C ARG A 45 11.29 17.43 -2.56
N THR A 46 10.40 18.22 -1.97
CA THR A 46 10.69 19.01 -0.77
C THR A 46 11.10 18.12 0.40
N ILE A 47 10.35 17.04 0.67
CA ILE A 47 10.69 16.07 1.72
C ILE A 47 12.10 15.49 1.47
N ALA A 48 12.40 15.08 0.24
CA ALA A 48 13.71 14.53 -0.12
C ALA A 48 14.84 15.55 0.08
N VAL A 49 14.63 16.82 -0.28
CA VAL A 49 15.61 17.91 -0.05
C VAL A 49 15.85 18.16 1.44
N LEU A 50 14.79 18.18 2.26
CA LEU A 50 14.93 18.34 3.71
C LEU A 50 15.69 17.16 4.32
N MET A 51 15.40 15.94 3.90
CA MET A 51 16.12 14.74 4.32
C MET A 51 17.60 14.77 3.90
N ALA A 52 17.89 15.15 2.66
CA ALA A 52 19.26 15.30 2.17
C ALA A 52 20.03 16.38 2.94
N SER A 53 19.37 17.50 3.26
CA SER A 53 19.94 18.60 4.03
C SER A 53 20.26 18.18 5.46
N ALA A 54 19.31 17.52 6.15
CA ALA A 54 19.57 16.97 7.47
C ALA A 54 20.67 15.89 7.47
N TRP A 55 20.74 15.08 6.41
CA TRP A 55 21.80 14.09 6.27
C TRP A 55 23.16 14.72 6.03
N LEU A 56 23.24 15.81 5.27
CA LEU A 56 24.45 16.61 5.07
C LEU A 56 24.89 17.28 6.38
N VAL A 57 23.96 17.91 7.11
CA VAL A 57 24.24 18.50 8.43
C VAL A 57 24.81 17.45 9.39
N LYS A 58 24.19 16.26 9.44
CA LYS A 58 24.70 15.13 10.22
C LYS A 58 26.10 14.71 9.77
N PHE A 59 26.34 14.62 8.47
CA PHE A 59 27.64 14.27 7.92
C PHE A 59 28.71 15.28 8.34
N VAL A 60 28.40 16.58 8.31
CA VAL A 60 29.33 17.63 8.72
C VAL A 60 29.61 17.60 10.22
N ASP A 61 28.56 17.51 11.03
CA ASP A 61 28.65 17.46 12.50
C ASP A 61 29.49 16.27 12.99
N GLN A 62 29.30 15.10 12.37
CA GLN A 62 30.06 13.90 12.71
C GLN A 62 31.48 13.87 12.11
N LYS A 63 31.89 14.92 11.38
CA LYS A 63 33.13 14.97 10.59
C LYS A 63 33.24 13.75 9.67
N GLY A 64 32.14 13.42 8.99
CA GLY A 64 31.97 12.25 8.14
C GLY A 64 33.03 12.11 7.06
N TRP A 65 33.68 13.22 6.65
CA TRP A 65 34.83 13.19 5.74
C TRP A 65 36.00 12.34 6.26
N ARG A 66 36.15 12.20 7.59
CA ARG A 66 37.16 11.29 8.19
C ARG A 66 36.87 9.82 7.90
N GLN A 67 35.60 9.49 7.62
CA GLN A 67 35.16 8.15 7.24
C GLN A 67 35.19 7.92 5.72
N LEU A 68 35.54 8.91 4.89
CA LEU A 68 35.66 8.75 3.42
C LEU A 68 36.74 7.72 3.04
N LYS A 69 37.64 7.35 3.96
CA LYS A 69 38.52 6.18 3.77
C LYS A 69 37.73 4.90 3.48
N ARG A 70 36.47 4.79 3.92
CA ARG A 70 35.56 3.68 3.58
C ARG A 70 35.09 3.69 2.12
N LEU A 71 35.31 4.78 1.37
CA LEU A 71 35.12 4.80 -0.08
C LEU A 71 36.35 4.28 -0.84
N ASP A 72 37.45 3.98 -0.16
CA ASP A 72 38.60 3.33 -0.80
C ASP A 72 38.20 1.91 -1.24
N TRP A 73 38.32 1.61 -2.52
CA TRP A 73 37.99 0.32 -3.13
C TRP A 73 38.85 -0.84 -2.56
N ARG A 74 40.01 -0.52 -1.97
CA ARG A 74 40.91 -1.48 -1.34
C ARG A 74 40.38 -2.01 0.00
N GLN A 75 39.49 -1.28 0.67
CA GLN A 75 38.95 -1.71 1.95
C GLN A 75 37.88 -2.81 1.80
N PRO A 76 37.86 -3.85 2.65
CA PRO A 76 36.85 -4.91 2.59
C PRO A 76 35.42 -4.40 2.81
N ASP A 77 35.27 -3.39 3.68
CA ASP A 77 33.99 -2.75 4.03
C ASP A 77 33.61 -1.61 3.04
N SER A 78 34.27 -1.52 1.89
CA SER A 78 34.06 -0.43 0.93
C SER A 78 32.64 -0.42 0.35
N LEU A 79 32.06 0.77 0.22
CA LEU A 79 30.74 0.94 -0.40
C LEU A 79 30.71 0.46 -1.86
N TRP A 80 31.82 0.59 -2.58
CA TRP A 80 31.97 0.09 -3.96
C TRP A 80 31.95 -1.43 -4.06
N ARG A 81 32.18 -2.15 -2.96
CA ARG A 81 32.06 -3.62 -2.89
C ARG A 81 30.64 -4.09 -2.60
N MET A 82 29.69 -3.18 -2.37
CA MET A 82 28.28 -3.51 -2.22
C MET A 82 27.60 -3.47 -3.61
N PRO A 83 27.32 -4.62 -4.24
CA PRO A 83 26.83 -4.67 -5.63
C PRO A 83 25.51 -3.92 -5.82
N PHE A 84 24.64 -3.95 -4.80
CA PHE A 84 23.37 -3.23 -4.82
C PHE A 84 23.55 -1.70 -4.91
N LEU A 85 24.50 -1.13 -4.15
CA LEU A 85 24.77 0.31 -4.20
C LEU A 85 25.44 0.72 -5.51
N ALA A 86 26.33 -0.12 -6.06
CA ALA A 86 26.93 0.12 -7.37
C ALA A 86 25.86 0.24 -8.47
N ILE A 87 24.84 -0.63 -8.47
CA ILE A 87 23.73 -0.55 -9.43
C ILE A 87 22.95 0.76 -9.27
N VAL A 88 22.63 1.18 -8.04
CA VAL A 88 21.94 2.46 -7.79
C VAL A 88 22.81 3.65 -8.22
N THR A 89 24.13 3.60 -8.01
CA THR A 89 25.05 4.64 -8.49
C THR A 89 25.07 4.71 -10.03
N LEU A 90 25.12 3.56 -10.70
CA LEU A 90 25.02 3.51 -12.17
C LEU A 90 23.69 4.07 -12.65
N LEU A 91 22.59 3.83 -11.93
CA LEU A 91 21.28 4.41 -12.23
C LEU A 91 21.31 5.94 -12.13
N VAL A 92 21.92 6.50 -11.10
CA VAL A 92 22.10 7.96 -10.98
C VAL A 92 22.91 8.51 -12.16
N ILE A 93 24.02 7.85 -12.51
CA ILE A 93 24.89 8.28 -13.60
C ILE A 93 24.13 8.27 -14.93
N ILE A 94 23.41 7.19 -15.26
CA ILE A 94 22.72 7.11 -16.54
C ILE A 94 21.59 8.14 -16.64
N TYR A 95 20.85 8.43 -15.56
CA TYR A 95 19.84 9.49 -15.58
C TYR A 95 20.47 10.87 -15.81
N LEU A 96 21.60 11.18 -15.16
CA LEU A 96 22.31 12.44 -15.38
C LEU A 96 22.84 12.56 -16.82
N VAL A 97 23.44 11.49 -17.35
CA VAL A 97 23.91 11.43 -18.74
C VAL A 97 22.75 11.61 -19.72
N SER A 98 21.67 10.86 -19.54
CA SER A 98 20.48 10.93 -20.41
C SER A 98 19.85 12.33 -20.37
N THR A 99 19.83 12.99 -19.22
CA THR A 99 19.38 14.39 -19.10
C THR A 99 20.32 15.39 -19.78
N LEU A 100 21.63 15.23 -19.61
CA LEU A 100 22.62 16.14 -20.20
C LEU A 100 22.55 16.16 -21.73
N PHE A 101 22.39 14.97 -22.31
CA PHE A 101 22.26 14.78 -23.76
C PHE A 101 20.81 14.79 -24.26
N SER A 102 19.83 15.08 -23.39
CA SER A 102 18.41 15.08 -23.75
C SER A 102 18.07 16.08 -24.86
N VAL A 103 17.07 15.73 -25.67
CA VAL A 103 16.47 16.65 -26.65
C VAL A 103 15.70 17.80 -26.00
N THR A 104 15.33 17.68 -24.72
CA THR A 104 14.63 18.70 -23.93
C THR A 104 15.20 18.79 -22.51
N ARG A 105 16.46 19.19 -22.37
CA ARG A 105 17.21 19.20 -21.08
C ARG A 105 16.42 19.73 -19.87
N GLY A 106 15.71 20.85 -20.03
CA GLY A 106 14.90 21.45 -18.96
C GLY A 106 13.75 20.54 -18.50
N VAL A 107 13.00 19.98 -19.45
CA VAL A 107 11.92 19.02 -19.17
C VAL A 107 12.49 17.72 -18.61
N SER A 108 13.61 17.23 -19.13
CA SER A 108 14.25 16.02 -18.59
C SER A 108 14.77 16.17 -17.16
N TRP A 109 15.19 17.37 -16.77
CA TRP A 109 15.57 17.64 -15.38
C TRP A 109 14.35 17.82 -14.48
N ALA A 110 13.47 18.77 -14.83
CA ALA A 110 12.36 19.22 -13.98
C ALA A 110 11.10 18.36 -14.09
N GLY A 111 10.96 17.56 -15.14
CA GLY A 111 9.76 16.82 -15.53
C GLY A 111 8.76 17.65 -16.34
N SER A 112 7.86 16.98 -17.05
CA SER A 112 6.77 17.64 -17.77
C SER A 112 5.77 18.27 -16.79
N TYR A 113 5.01 19.27 -17.24
CA TYR A 113 3.93 19.86 -16.43
C TYR A 113 2.87 18.81 -16.03
N GLN A 114 2.62 17.81 -16.87
CA GLN A 114 1.59 16.79 -16.63
C GLN A 114 2.00 15.77 -15.55
N ARG A 115 3.29 15.44 -15.47
CA ARG A 115 3.76 14.31 -14.64
C ARG A 115 4.84 14.67 -13.64
N MET A 116 5.66 15.70 -13.87
CA MET A 116 6.82 16.05 -13.04
C MET A 116 7.74 14.85 -12.71
N GLN A 117 7.91 13.86 -13.61
CA GLN A 117 8.73 12.66 -13.36
C GLN A 117 10.15 12.73 -13.97
N GLY A 118 10.73 13.93 -14.10
CA GLY A 118 12.10 14.10 -14.59
C GLY A 118 13.17 13.58 -13.64
N THR A 119 14.45 13.73 -14.01
CA THR A 119 15.61 13.27 -13.23
C THR A 119 15.61 13.78 -11.79
N TYR A 120 15.18 15.02 -11.54
CA TYR A 120 15.10 15.54 -10.18
C TYR A 120 14.19 14.69 -9.27
N THR A 121 13.06 14.23 -9.80
CA THR A 121 12.16 13.31 -9.07
C THR A 121 12.79 11.94 -8.88
N THR A 122 13.45 11.40 -9.90
CA THR A 122 14.15 10.11 -9.78
C THR A 122 15.23 10.17 -8.70
N LEU A 123 16.02 11.25 -8.66
CA LEU A 123 17.01 11.49 -7.61
C LEU A 123 16.36 11.62 -6.22
N SER A 124 15.16 12.23 -6.14
CA SER A 124 14.41 12.33 -4.87
C SER A 124 14.03 10.95 -4.31
N TYR A 125 13.57 10.01 -5.15
CA TYR A 125 13.33 8.63 -4.71
C TYR A 125 14.62 7.93 -4.25
N ILE A 126 15.73 8.16 -4.97
CA ILE A 126 17.03 7.59 -4.62
C ILE A 126 17.56 8.18 -3.30
N ILE A 127 17.33 9.47 -3.03
CA ILE A 127 17.68 10.10 -1.75
C ILE A 127 16.88 9.47 -0.61
N ILE A 128 15.58 9.21 -0.79
CA ILE A 128 14.78 8.49 0.21
C ILE A 128 15.40 7.10 0.46
N PHE A 129 15.71 6.34 -0.59
CA PHE A 129 16.41 5.07 -0.48
C PHE A 129 17.74 5.17 0.31
N LEU A 130 18.62 6.11 -0.08
CA LEU A 130 19.96 6.29 0.50
C LEU A 130 19.91 6.74 1.96
N THR A 131 18.99 7.64 2.29
CA THR A 131 18.82 8.12 3.66
C THR A 131 18.19 7.05 4.55
N THR A 132 17.23 6.26 4.05
CA THR A 132 16.69 5.10 4.78
C THR A 132 17.80 4.11 5.15
N ILE A 133 18.62 3.66 4.19
CA ILE A 133 19.75 2.76 4.51
C ILE A 133 20.79 3.45 5.40
N GLY A 134 20.94 4.77 5.23
CA GLY A 134 21.89 5.62 5.93
C GLY A 134 21.54 5.88 7.38
N THR A 135 20.28 5.78 7.80
CA THR A 135 19.83 6.15 9.16
C THR A 135 19.02 5.08 9.88
N MET A 136 18.41 4.11 9.19
CA MET A 136 17.67 3.04 9.84
C MET A 136 18.62 2.09 10.59
N ARG A 137 18.31 1.78 11.85
CA ARG A 137 19.17 0.98 12.75
C ARG A 137 18.45 -0.12 13.50
N SER A 138 17.12 -0.21 13.41
CA SER A 138 16.34 -1.17 14.20
C SER A 138 15.19 -1.83 13.42
N MET A 139 14.80 -3.03 13.85
CA MET A 139 13.59 -3.69 13.34
C MET A 139 12.30 -2.97 13.75
N THR A 140 12.31 -2.18 14.85
CA THR A 140 11.16 -1.36 15.24
C THR A 140 10.86 -0.29 14.19
N GLN A 141 11.90 0.37 13.64
CA GLN A 141 11.75 1.32 12.53
C GLN A 141 11.18 0.66 11.27
N VAL A 142 11.65 -0.55 10.94
CA VAL A 142 11.13 -1.34 9.81
C VAL A 142 9.64 -1.66 10.01
N ARG A 143 9.28 -2.20 11.19
CA ARG A 143 7.88 -2.52 11.50
C ARG A 143 6.99 -1.29 11.46
N ARG A 144 7.47 -0.16 11.98
CA ARG A 144 6.75 1.12 11.95
C ARG A 144 6.39 1.52 10.51
N VAL A 145 7.34 1.48 9.56
CA VAL A 145 7.02 1.76 8.14
C VAL A 145 5.98 0.83 7.58
N VAL A 146 6.13 -0.47 7.80
CA VAL A 146 5.16 -1.46 7.29
C VAL A 146 3.77 -1.18 7.85
N THR A 147 3.66 -0.88 9.14
CA THR A 147 2.39 -0.52 9.77
C THR A 147 1.83 0.80 9.23
N THR A 148 2.67 1.83 9.04
CA THR A 148 2.26 3.10 8.44
C THR A 148 1.70 2.90 7.03
N ILE A 149 2.38 2.15 6.16
CA ILE A 149 1.89 1.86 4.79
C ILE A 149 0.52 1.19 4.82
N ILE A 150 0.34 0.19 5.70
CA ILE A 150 -0.94 -0.51 5.83
C ILE A 150 -2.03 0.46 6.29
N ILE A 151 -1.78 1.29 7.31
CA ILE A 151 -2.76 2.28 7.80
C ILE A 151 -3.07 3.31 6.71
N THR A 152 -2.08 3.81 5.99
CA THR A 152 -2.25 4.75 4.88
C THR A 152 -3.10 4.17 3.74
N SER A 153 -3.08 2.86 3.52
CA SER A 153 -3.94 2.23 2.50
C SER A 153 -5.43 2.18 2.88
N ILE A 154 -5.78 2.34 4.17
CA ILE A 154 -7.16 2.28 4.66
C ILE A 154 -8.04 3.36 4.02
N PRO A 155 -7.69 4.67 4.12
CA PRO A 155 -8.48 5.71 3.47
C PRO A 155 -8.42 5.61 1.95
N VAL A 156 -7.30 5.16 1.36
CA VAL A 156 -7.23 4.92 -0.10
C VAL A 156 -8.27 3.91 -0.56
N ALA A 157 -8.39 2.78 0.14
CA ALA A 157 -9.38 1.76 -0.16
C ALA A 157 -10.80 2.26 0.12
N PHE A 158 -11.05 2.87 1.30
CA PHE A 158 -12.38 3.38 1.64
C PHE A 158 -12.87 4.44 0.66
N TYR A 159 -12.00 5.33 0.19
CA TYR A 159 -12.43 6.34 -0.77
C TYR A 159 -12.88 5.71 -2.09
N GLY A 160 -12.17 4.69 -2.56
CA GLY A 160 -12.63 3.88 -3.70
C GLY A 160 -13.98 3.21 -3.45
N LEU A 161 -14.24 2.72 -2.22
CA LEU A 161 -15.56 2.18 -1.85
C LEU A 161 -16.65 3.25 -1.94
N LEU A 162 -16.41 4.46 -1.43
CA LEU A 162 -17.38 5.57 -1.49
C LEU A 162 -17.69 5.96 -2.94
N GLN A 163 -16.67 6.05 -3.79
CA GLN A 163 -16.85 6.32 -5.22
C GLN A 163 -17.72 5.28 -5.90
N HIS A 164 -17.52 3.98 -5.61
CA HIS A 164 -18.32 2.93 -6.22
C HIS A 164 -19.82 3.05 -5.91
N PHE A 165 -20.16 3.50 -4.70
CA PHE A 165 -21.55 3.65 -4.25
C PHE A 165 -22.14 5.04 -4.55
N ASP A 166 -21.45 5.88 -5.34
CA ASP A 166 -21.89 7.24 -5.66
C ASP A 166 -22.07 8.10 -4.38
N LEU A 167 -21.14 7.95 -3.43
CA LEU A 167 -21.11 8.66 -2.14
C LEU A 167 -19.96 9.67 -2.04
N ASP A 168 -19.29 9.95 -3.16
CA ASP A 168 -18.20 10.91 -3.28
C ASP A 168 -18.78 12.28 -3.67
N PRO A 169 -18.66 13.33 -2.82
CA PRO A 169 -19.24 14.63 -3.09
C PRO A 169 -18.42 15.48 -4.08
N LEU A 170 -17.25 15.00 -4.53
CA LEU A 170 -16.36 15.74 -5.42
C LEU A 170 -16.77 15.56 -6.89
N PRO A 171 -16.88 16.66 -7.68
CA PRO A 171 -17.40 16.61 -9.06
C PRO A 171 -16.32 16.20 -10.07
N TRP A 172 -16.02 14.91 -10.14
CA TRP A 172 -15.03 14.39 -11.10
C TRP A 172 -15.56 14.38 -12.53
N ALA A 173 -14.69 14.72 -13.50
CA ALA A 173 -15.04 14.71 -14.92
C ALA A 173 -15.24 13.30 -15.52
N GLY A 174 -14.74 12.25 -14.86
CA GLY A 174 -14.85 10.86 -15.30
C GLY A 174 -15.73 10.02 -14.36
N ASP A 175 -16.31 8.94 -14.88
CA ASP A 175 -17.12 8.01 -14.08
C ASP A 175 -16.23 7.17 -13.13
N VAL A 176 -16.20 7.58 -11.87
CA VAL A 176 -15.49 6.89 -10.78
C VAL A 176 -16.33 5.79 -10.12
N THR A 177 -17.62 5.67 -10.48
CA THR A 177 -18.53 4.66 -9.92
C THR A 177 -18.34 3.30 -10.60
N GLU A 178 -18.14 3.29 -11.93
CA GLU A 178 -17.86 2.08 -12.69
C GLU A 178 -16.45 1.55 -12.37
N ARG A 179 -15.47 2.46 -12.33
CA ARG A 179 -14.06 2.16 -12.06
C ARG A 179 -13.47 3.15 -11.05
N VAL A 180 -13.28 2.67 -9.84
CA VAL A 180 -12.85 3.50 -8.71
C VAL A 180 -11.43 4.02 -8.93
N ALA A 181 -11.20 5.29 -8.61
CA ALA A 181 -9.95 6.00 -8.83
C ALA A 181 -9.21 6.34 -7.52
N GLY A 182 -9.97 6.49 -6.42
CA GLY A 182 -9.49 6.91 -5.11
C GLY A 182 -8.65 8.18 -5.16
N HIS A 183 -7.66 8.28 -4.26
CA HIS A 183 -6.78 9.44 -4.09
C HIS A 183 -5.77 9.63 -5.24
N MET A 184 -5.81 8.76 -6.25
CA MET A 184 -4.86 8.77 -7.37
C MET A 184 -5.48 9.29 -8.68
N GLY A 185 -6.80 9.50 -8.72
CA GLY A 185 -7.50 10.02 -9.92
C GLY A 185 -7.54 9.06 -11.11
N ASN A 186 -7.06 7.82 -10.96
CA ASN A 186 -7.09 6.83 -12.01
C ASN A 186 -7.18 5.41 -11.44
N ALA A 187 -8.06 4.59 -12.02
CA ALA A 187 -8.28 3.23 -11.57
C ALA A 187 -7.06 2.29 -11.73
N ILE A 188 -6.17 2.55 -12.68
CA ILE A 188 -4.91 1.79 -12.79
C ILE A 188 -4.01 2.11 -11.60
N PHE A 189 -3.95 3.38 -11.20
CA PHE A 189 -3.03 3.90 -10.18
C PHE A 189 -3.39 3.44 -8.76
N ILE A 190 -4.67 3.46 -8.39
CA ILE A 190 -5.11 2.89 -7.11
C ILE A 190 -4.81 1.39 -7.04
N GLY A 191 -5.08 0.65 -8.11
CA GLY A 191 -4.76 -0.77 -8.21
C GLY A 191 -3.25 -1.01 -8.05
N ALA A 192 -2.42 -0.29 -8.81
CA ALA A 192 -0.97 -0.39 -8.79
C ALA A 192 -0.36 -0.13 -7.40
N TYR A 193 -0.92 0.82 -6.64
CA TYR A 193 -0.50 1.06 -5.27
C TYR A 193 -0.93 -0.08 -4.32
N LEU A 194 -2.21 -0.47 -4.36
CA LEU A 194 -2.75 -1.44 -3.39
C LEU A 194 -2.13 -2.85 -3.55
N ILE A 195 -1.73 -3.26 -4.76
CA ILE A 195 -1.02 -4.54 -4.96
C ILE A 195 0.38 -4.57 -4.33
N MET A 196 0.98 -3.40 -4.07
CA MET A 196 2.24 -3.30 -3.33
C MET A 196 2.02 -3.40 -1.82
N VAL A 197 0.81 -3.09 -1.33
CA VAL A 197 0.46 -3.14 0.09
C VAL A 197 -0.09 -4.50 0.50
N ALA A 198 -0.91 -5.12 -0.34
CA ALA A 198 -1.60 -6.38 -0.02
C ALA A 198 -0.67 -7.51 0.47
N PRO A 199 0.52 -7.75 -0.12
CA PRO A 199 1.46 -8.76 0.41
C PRO A 199 1.99 -8.43 1.80
N LEU A 200 2.18 -7.14 2.14
CA LEU A 200 2.59 -6.71 3.48
C LEU A 200 1.49 -6.96 4.51
N THR A 201 0.23 -6.63 4.16
CA THR A 201 -0.93 -6.92 5.01
C THR A 201 -1.06 -8.42 5.24
N LEU A 202 -0.92 -9.24 4.19
CA LEU A 202 -0.97 -10.70 4.29
C LEU A 202 0.15 -11.25 5.20
N ALA A 203 1.37 -10.74 5.09
CA ALA A 203 2.45 -11.14 5.99
C ALA A 203 2.15 -10.81 7.46
N ARG A 204 1.51 -9.66 7.75
CA ARG A 204 1.08 -9.31 9.11
C ARG A 204 -0.01 -10.24 9.63
N ILE A 205 -0.97 -10.63 8.79
CA ILE A 205 -2.00 -11.62 9.11
C ILE A 205 -1.36 -12.96 9.48
N LEU A 206 -0.48 -13.49 8.61
CA LEU A 206 0.19 -14.78 8.83
C LEU A 206 1.08 -14.76 10.07
N ALA A 207 1.82 -13.67 10.30
CA ALA A 207 2.62 -13.51 11.50
C ALA A 207 1.75 -13.51 12.76
N SER A 208 0.58 -12.86 12.71
CA SER A 208 -0.34 -12.80 13.85
C SER A 208 -1.03 -14.14 14.12
N PHE A 209 -1.46 -14.87 13.09
CA PHE A 209 -2.00 -16.23 13.26
C PHE A 209 -0.97 -17.23 13.78
N SER A 210 0.27 -17.16 13.29
CA SER A 210 1.36 -17.98 13.81
C SER A 210 1.54 -17.75 15.32
N ASN A 211 1.48 -16.50 15.78
CA ASN A 211 1.57 -16.20 17.20
C ASN A 211 0.38 -16.79 17.98
N ILE A 212 -0.85 -16.67 17.47
CA ILE A 212 -2.05 -17.22 18.12
C ILE A 212 -1.98 -18.74 18.28
N MET A 213 -1.43 -19.45 17.28
CA MET A 213 -1.35 -20.92 17.31
C MET A 213 -0.20 -21.48 18.17
N TYR A 214 0.88 -20.71 18.38
CA TYR A 214 2.11 -21.22 18.99
C TYR A 214 2.51 -20.53 20.30
N ASP A 215 2.01 -19.32 20.60
CA ASP A 215 2.23 -18.69 21.90
C ASP A 215 1.40 -19.42 22.98
N GLU A 216 1.95 -19.62 24.18
CA GLU A 216 1.30 -20.39 25.27
C GLU A 216 -0.02 -19.76 25.76
N GLU A 217 -0.22 -18.46 25.53
CA GLU A 217 -1.45 -17.74 25.87
C GLU A 217 -1.91 -16.87 24.69
N VAL A 218 -3.16 -17.07 24.24
CA VAL A 218 -3.78 -16.22 23.22
C VAL A 218 -4.07 -14.85 23.80
N SER A 219 -3.31 -13.84 23.39
CA SER A 219 -3.56 -12.46 23.78
C SER A 219 -4.75 -11.89 23.00
N GLY A 220 -5.69 -11.21 23.68
CA GLY A 220 -6.77 -10.48 23.02
C GLY A 220 -6.28 -9.41 22.03
N ALA A 221 -5.06 -8.89 22.24
CA ALA A 221 -4.40 -7.98 21.31
C ALA A 221 -4.04 -8.66 19.98
N ASP A 222 -3.68 -9.95 20.01
CA ASP A 222 -3.36 -10.70 18.80
C ASP A 222 -4.61 -11.00 17.97
N VAL A 223 -5.74 -11.26 18.63
CA VAL A 223 -7.05 -11.41 17.95
C VAL A 223 -7.48 -10.09 17.32
N ALA A 224 -7.48 -8.99 18.07
CA ALA A 224 -7.88 -7.67 17.56
C ALA A 224 -7.02 -7.23 16.37
N ARG A 225 -5.70 -7.42 16.47
CA ARG A 225 -4.73 -7.13 15.41
C ARG A 225 -4.98 -7.97 14.15
N SER A 226 -5.21 -9.27 14.30
CA SER A 226 -5.49 -10.16 13.18
C SER A 226 -6.79 -9.75 12.48
N SER A 227 -7.86 -9.50 13.24
CA SER A 227 -9.15 -9.05 12.71
C SER A 227 -9.02 -7.71 11.97
N ALA A 228 -8.27 -6.75 12.53
CA ALA A 228 -8.03 -5.47 11.89
C ALA A 228 -7.29 -5.66 10.56
N TYR A 229 -6.20 -6.43 10.52
CA TYR A 229 -5.47 -6.66 9.26
C TYR A 229 -6.29 -7.45 8.24
N ILE A 230 -7.12 -8.42 8.65
CA ILE A 230 -8.04 -9.14 7.75
C ILE A 230 -9.05 -8.17 7.14
N PHE A 231 -9.65 -7.30 7.95
CA PHE A 231 -10.56 -6.28 7.47
C PHE A 231 -9.88 -5.32 6.48
N VAL A 232 -8.66 -4.86 6.80
CA VAL A 232 -7.87 -4.01 5.91
C VAL A 232 -7.55 -4.72 4.58
N LEU A 233 -7.13 -5.99 4.62
CA LEU A 233 -6.89 -6.77 3.40
C LEU A 233 -8.18 -6.92 2.58
N ALA A 234 -9.33 -7.14 3.23
CA ALA A 234 -10.60 -7.27 2.53
C ALA A 234 -10.96 -5.99 1.76
N ILE A 235 -10.89 -4.81 2.39
CA ILE A 235 -11.16 -3.54 1.71
C ILE A 235 -10.13 -3.24 0.61
N GLN A 236 -8.85 -3.59 0.81
CA GLN A 236 -7.82 -3.48 -0.22
C GLN A 236 -8.17 -4.32 -1.46
N LEU A 237 -8.54 -5.59 -1.27
CA LEU A 237 -8.90 -6.49 -2.37
C LEU A 237 -10.18 -6.06 -3.09
N ILE A 238 -11.18 -5.55 -2.35
CA ILE A 238 -12.41 -4.98 -2.94
C ILE A 238 -12.08 -3.76 -3.81
N ALA A 239 -11.25 -2.83 -3.32
CA ALA A 239 -10.84 -1.67 -4.09
C ALA A 239 -10.01 -2.05 -5.34
N ILE A 240 -9.11 -3.04 -5.23
CA ILE A 240 -8.39 -3.60 -6.40
C ILE A 240 -9.38 -4.19 -7.42
N TYR A 241 -10.41 -4.92 -6.95
CA TYR A 241 -11.45 -5.47 -7.81
C TYR A 241 -12.24 -4.37 -8.54
N TRP A 242 -12.75 -3.38 -7.80
CA TRP A 242 -13.54 -2.28 -8.36
C TRP A 242 -12.74 -1.31 -9.21
N SER A 243 -11.40 -1.35 -9.16
CA SER A 243 -10.58 -0.62 -10.11
C SER A 243 -10.76 -1.12 -11.56
N GLY A 244 -11.14 -2.40 -11.73
CA GLY A 244 -11.33 -3.04 -13.03
C GLY A 244 -10.07 -3.09 -13.90
N SER A 245 -8.89 -2.90 -13.31
CA SER A 245 -7.61 -2.73 -14.03
C SER A 245 -6.86 -4.06 -14.19
N ARG A 246 -6.65 -4.50 -15.43
CA ARG A 246 -6.02 -5.80 -15.77
C ARG A 246 -4.58 -5.95 -15.25
N GLY A 247 -3.76 -4.91 -15.43
CA GLY A 247 -2.35 -4.89 -15.00
C GLY A 247 -2.20 -5.15 -13.49
N PRO A 248 -2.90 -4.41 -12.61
CA PRO A 248 -2.94 -4.69 -11.19
C PRO A 248 -3.39 -6.11 -10.83
N TRP A 249 -4.41 -6.66 -11.50
CA TRP A 249 -4.84 -8.04 -11.26
C TRP A 249 -3.77 -9.08 -11.57
N LEU A 250 -3.09 -8.95 -12.72
CA LEU A 250 -1.97 -9.82 -13.08
C LEU A 250 -0.82 -9.65 -12.08
N GLY A 251 -0.49 -8.42 -11.70
CA GLY A 251 0.54 -8.13 -10.70
C GLY A 251 0.23 -8.74 -9.34
N LEU A 252 -1.00 -8.60 -8.85
CA LEU A 252 -1.45 -9.23 -7.61
C LEU A 252 -1.35 -10.77 -7.70
N GLY A 253 -1.83 -11.35 -8.80
CA GLY A 253 -1.79 -12.80 -9.02
C GLY A 253 -0.36 -13.35 -8.99
N VAL A 254 0.55 -12.76 -9.76
CA VAL A 254 1.97 -13.17 -9.80
C VAL A 254 2.67 -12.91 -8.46
N GLY A 255 2.40 -11.76 -7.82
CA GLY A 255 2.95 -11.41 -6.51
C GLY A 255 2.52 -12.38 -5.41
N LEU A 256 1.22 -12.68 -5.29
CA LEU A 256 0.69 -13.65 -4.33
C LEU A 256 1.14 -15.08 -4.64
N PHE A 257 1.24 -15.44 -5.92
CA PHE A 257 1.83 -16.71 -6.34
C PHE A 257 3.25 -16.87 -5.80
N ALA A 258 4.11 -15.87 -6.03
CA ALA A 258 5.48 -15.88 -5.56
C ALA A 258 5.54 -15.87 -4.03
N PHE A 259 4.70 -15.07 -3.35
CA PHE A 259 4.62 -15.03 -1.90
C PHE A 259 4.39 -16.44 -1.31
N ILE A 260 3.35 -17.13 -1.78
CA ILE A 260 2.95 -18.44 -1.28
C ILE A 260 3.99 -19.50 -1.64
N LEU A 261 4.52 -19.46 -2.87
CA LEU A 261 5.57 -20.37 -3.29
C LEU A 261 6.81 -20.24 -2.41
N ILE A 262 7.27 -19.02 -2.13
CA ILE A 262 8.42 -18.76 -1.26
C ILE A 262 8.15 -19.28 0.17
N VAL A 263 6.97 -19.04 0.74
CA VAL A 263 6.59 -19.58 2.07
C VAL A 263 6.63 -21.11 2.08
N LEU A 264 6.06 -21.76 1.06
CA LEU A 264 6.06 -23.23 0.96
C LEU A 264 7.46 -23.81 0.75
N VAL A 265 8.30 -23.15 -0.03
CA VAL A 265 9.71 -23.52 -0.21
C VAL A 265 10.48 -23.38 1.10
N ASN A 266 10.23 -22.33 1.88
CA ASN A 266 10.84 -22.16 3.20
C ASN A 266 10.40 -23.25 4.20
N LEU A 267 9.13 -23.66 4.15
CA LEU A 267 8.62 -24.77 4.96
C LEU A 267 9.29 -26.11 4.59
N ARG A 268 9.52 -26.35 3.29
CA ARG A 268 10.29 -27.51 2.82
C ARG A 268 11.71 -27.50 3.38
N ASN A 269 12.40 -26.36 3.32
CA ASN A 269 13.77 -26.21 3.83
C ASN A 269 13.89 -26.45 5.35
N ALA A 270 12.83 -26.17 6.11
CA ALA A 270 12.78 -26.39 7.56
C ALA A 270 12.44 -27.85 7.96
N SER A 271 12.11 -28.71 7.01
CA SER A 271 11.79 -30.11 7.28
C SER A 271 13.04 -30.93 7.58
N ALA A 272 12.99 -31.81 8.59
CA ALA A 272 14.06 -32.73 8.95
C ALA A 272 14.28 -33.85 7.90
N ASP A 273 13.36 -34.01 6.96
CA ASP A 273 13.32 -35.12 6.01
C ASP A 273 14.22 -34.82 4.79
N ARG A 274 15.35 -35.54 4.69
CA ARG A 274 16.50 -35.23 3.80
C ARG A 274 16.40 -35.79 2.37
N GLY A 275 15.28 -36.40 1.99
CA GLY A 275 15.15 -37.12 0.71
C GLY A 275 14.88 -36.22 -0.50
N ARG A 276 15.32 -36.64 -1.69
CA ARG A 276 14.90 -36.03 -2.97
C ARG A 276 13.39 -36.14 -3.16
N PHE A 277 12.79 -35.17 -3.86
CA PHE A 277 11.36 -35.16 -4.17
C PHE A 277 10.98 -36.40 -5.01
N ARG A 278 9.91 -37.10 -4.64
CA ARG A 278 9.49 -38.37 -5.29
C ARG A 278 8.30 -38.15 -6.21
N TRP A 279 8.21 -38.85 -7.33
CA TRP A 279 7.05 -38.77 -8.24
C TRP A 279 5.70 -39.09 -7.57
N ALA A 280 5.67 -39.98 -6.58
CA ALA A 280 4.45 -40.24 -5.79
C ALA A 280 3.97 -39.01 -4.98
N GLU A 281 4.88 -38.12 -4.58
CA GLU A 281 4.57 -36.86 -3.91
C GLU A 281 3.97 -35.86 -4.90
N ALA A 282 4.49 -35.81 -6.13
CA ALA A 282 3.90 -35.05 -7.22
C ALA A 282 2.46 -35.49 -7.50
N GLY A 283 2.24 -36.82 -7.61
CA GLY A 283 0.91 -37.39 -7.83
C GLY A 283 -0.10 -37.01 -6.74
N ARG A 284 0.30 -37.06 -5.45
CA ARG A 284 -0.53 -36.57 -4.33
C ARG A 284 -0.84 -35.09 -4.48
N GLY A 285 0.16 -34.29 -4.84
CA GLY A 285 -0.01 -32.85 -5.00
C GLY A 285 -0.99 -32.48 -6.10
N VAL A 286 -0.92 -33.18 -7.24
CA VAL A 286 -1.85 -33.02 -8.38
C VAL A 286 -3.25 -33.48 -8.00
N LEU A 287 -3.37 -34.67 -7.42
CA LEU A 287 -4.66 -35.23 -7.04
C LEU A 287 -5.38 -34.34 -6.00
N PHE A 288 -4.63 -33.81 -5.04
CA PHE A 288 -5.15 -32.87 -4.06
C PHE A 288 -5.74 -31.61 -4.70
N VAL A 289 -5.07 -31.05 -5.72
CA VAL A 289 -5.58 -29.89 -6.45
C VAL A 289 -6.79 -30.27 -7.28
N LEU A 290 -6.70 -31.28 -8.15
CA LEU A 290 -7.77 -31.61 -9.10
C LEU A 290 -9.04 -32.11 -8.39
N LEU A 291 -8.92 -33.05 -7.45
CA LEU A 291 -10.07 -33.52 -6.68
C LEU A 291 -10.57 -32.46 -5.71
N GLY A 292 -9.66 -31.69 -5.10
CA GLY A 292 -10.00 -30.62 -4.18
C GLY A 292 -10.81 -29.51 -4.86
N THR A 293 -10.36 -29.03 -6.02
CA THR A 293 -11.09 -28.00 -6.80
C THR A 293 -12.41 -28.55 -7.33
N ALA A 294 -12.44 -29.78 -7.86
CA ALA A 294 -13.68 -30.38 -8.36
C ALA A 294 -14.72 -30.57 -7.25
N ALA A 295 -14.34 -31.15 -6.11
CA ALA A 295 -15.24 -31.35 -4.98
C ALA A 295 -15.73 -30.01 -4.41
N ALA A 296 -14.82 -29.05 -4.22
CA ALA A 296 -15.17 -27.72 -3.72
C ALA A 296 -16.10 -26.99 -4.67
N TYR A 297 -15.85 -27.06 -5.98
CA TYR A 297 -16.72 -26.47 -7.00
C TYR A 297 -18.12 -27.04 -6.94
N ILE A 298 -18.27 -28.37 -6.89
CA ILE A 298 -19.58 -29.04 -6.81
C ILE A 298 -20.32 -28.60 -5.55
N ILE A 299 -19.67 -28.62 -4.38
CA ILE A 299 -20.29 -28.25 -3.10
C ILE A 299 -20.74 -26.78 -3.12
N ILE A 300 -19.87 -25.86 -3.54
CA ILE A 300 -20.17 -24.42 -3.56
C ILE A 300 -21.25 -24.12 -4.59
N ARG A 301 -21.19 -24.75 -5.77
CA ARG A 301 -22.20 -24.57 -6.83
C ARG A 301 -23.57 -25.05 -6.39
N LEU A 302 -23.67 -26.19 -5.68
CA LEU A 302 -24.93 -26.65 -5.08
C LEU A 302 -25.45 -25.67 -4.01
N LEU A 303 -24.56 -25.12 -3.18
CA LEU A 303 -24.92 -24.13 -2.17
C LEU A 303 -25.40 -22.80 -2.79
N LEU A 304 -24.73 -22.32 -3.84
CA LEU A 304 -25.13 -21.12 -4.56
C LEU A 304 -26.44 -21.32 -5.32
N GLN A 305 -26.69 -22.51 -5.87
CA GLN A 305 -27.99 -22.83 -6.47
C GLN A 305 -29.13 -22.83 -5.46
N PHE A 306 -28.90 -23.38 -4.27
CA PHE A 306 -29.87 -23.32 -3.18
C PHE A 306 -30.16 -21.87 -2.76
N LEU A 307 -29.14 -21.02 -2.68
CA LEU A 307 -29.29 -19.59 -2.38
C LEU A 307 -29.87 -18.79 -3.54
N GLY A 308 -29.68 -19.24 -4.79
CA GLY A 308 -30.18 -18.61 -6.01
C GLY A 308 -31.72 -18.50 -6.05
N GLY A 309 -32.42 -19.41 -5.37
CA GLY A 309 -33.87 -19.30 -5.16
C GLY A 309 -34.30 -18.08 -4.34
N ARG A 310 -33.39 -17.47 -3.56
CA ARG A 310 -33.61 -16.19 -2.84
C ARG A 310 -32.95 -14.99 -3.51
N PHE A 311 -31.85 -15.21 -4.24
CA PHE A 311 -31.09 -14.17 -4.91
C PHE A 311 -30.84 -14.56 -6.37
N PRO A 312 -31.70 -14.14 -7.31
CA PRO A 312 -31.59 -14.51 -8.72
C PRO A 312 -30.23 -14.13 -9.35
N SER A 313 -29.56 -13.10 -8.83
CA SER A 313 -28.21 -12.66 -9.24
C SER A 313 -27.10 -13.69 -8.99
N LEU A 314 -27.35 -14.69 -8.14
CA LEU A 314 -26.42 -15.79 -7.85
C LEU A 314 -26.66 -17.03 -8.73
N SER A 315 -27.65 -16.98 -9.64
CA SER A 315 -27.91 -18.04 -10.62
C SER A 315 -27.17 -17.79 -11.95
N GLY A 316 -27.05 -18.82 -12.80
CA GLY A 316 -26.37 -18.72 -14.10
C GLY A 316 -24.85 -18.53 -14.03
N GLY A 317 -24.29 -17.78 -14.99
CA GLY A 317 -22.85 -17.59 -15.17
C GLY A 317 -22.14 -16.96 -13.97
N MET A 318 -22.77 -16.04 -13.24
CA MET A 318 -22.19 -15.45 -12.03
C MET A 318 -22.05 -16.49 -10.92
N GLY A 319 -23.07 -17.34 -10.73
CA GLY A 319 -23.03 -18.42 -9.75
C GLY A 319 -21.94 -19.46 -10.05
N SER A 320 -21.79 -19.84 -11.33
CA SER A 320 -20.74 -20.77 -11.75
C SER A 320 -19.34 -20.17 -11.61
N PHE A 321 -19.16 -18.88 -11.91
CA PHE A 321 -17.89 -18.17 -11.69
C PHE A 321 -17.55 -18.07 -10.20
N LEU A 322 -18.50 -17.69 -9.34
CA LEU A 322 -18.30 -17.64 -7.89
C LEU A 322 -17.97 -19.01 -7.30
N ALA A 323 -18.58 -20.09 -7.82
CA ALA A 323 -18.21 -21.45 -7.44
C ALA A 323 -16.77 -21.79 -7.85
N PHE A 324 -16.33 -21.38 -9.04
CA PHE A 324 -14.95 -21.59 -9.50
C PHE A 324 -13.94 -20.85 -8.62
N VAL A 325 -14.14 -19.54 -8.40
CA VAL A 325 -13.27 -18.73 -7.54
C VAL A 325 -13.28 -19.24 -6.10
N GLY A 326 -14.46 -19.60 -5.59
CA GLY A 326 -14.62 -20.19 -4.26
C GLY A 326 -13.90 -21.53 -4.12
N ALA A 327 -13.94 -22.38 -5.14
CA ALA A 327 -13.24 -23.67 -5.16
C ALA A 327 -11.72 -23.50 -5.13
N VAL A 328 -11.19 -22.61 -5.98
CA VAL A 328 -9.77 -22.23 -5.98
C VAL A 328 -9.38 -21.67 -4.61
N GLY A 329 -10.18 -20.75 -4.06
CA GLY A 329 -9.97 -20.17 -2.75
C GLY A 329 -9.96 -21.20 -1.62
N LEU A 330 -10.86 -22.19 -1.65
CA LEU A 330 -10.91 -23.26 -0.65
C LEU A 330 -9.66 -24.15 -0.71
N VAL A 331 -9.18 -24.47 -1.92
CA VAL A 331 -7.93 -25.23 -2.08
C VAL A 331 -6.74 -24.42 -1.57
N VAL A 332 -6.68 -23.11 -1.84
CA VAL A 332 -5.64 -22.21 -1.28
C VAL A 332 -5.69 -22.25 0.26
N VAL A 333 -6.87 -22.09 0.87
CA VAL A 333 -7.06 -22.18 2.32
C VAL A 333 -6.63 -23.54 2.85
N ALA A 334 -6.99 -24.63 2.18
CA ALA A 334 -6.59 -25.98 2.58
C ALA A 334 -5.07 -26.19 2.52
N ILE A 335 -4.38 -25.63 1.51
CA ILE A 335 -2.91 -25.61 1.44
C ILE A 335 -2.33 -24.88 2.65
N PHE A 336 -2.88 -23.71 3.01
CA PHE A 336 -2.42 -22.94 4.17
C PHE A 336 -2.68 -23.62 5.51
N VAL A 337 -3.85 -24.24 5.69
CA VAL A 337 -4.20 -25.00 6.89
C VAL A 337 -3.26 -26.19 7.05
N MET A 338 -3.02 -26.94 5.98
CA MET A 338 -2.07 -28.07 5.99
C MET A 338 -0.63 -27.60 6.26
N ALA A 339 -0.21 -26.51 5.62
CA ALA A 339 1.10 -25.89 5.84
C ALA A 339 1.28 -25.46 7.31
N SER A 340 0.26 -24.84 7.91
CA SER A 340 0.25 -24.39 9.30
C SER A 340 0.21 -25.56 10.30
N ALA A 341 -0.55 -26.61 9.99
CA ALA A 341 -0.62 -27.85 10.75
C ALA A 341 0.66 -28.71 10.63
N ARG A 342 1.67 -28.22 9.92
CA ARG A 342 2.94 -28.91 9.66
C ARG A 342 2.79 -30.23 8.90
N ARG A 343 1.74 -30.36 8.08
CA ARG A 343 1.42 -31.58 7.30
C ARG A 343 1.64 -31.34 5.82
N GLY A 344 2.10 -32.35 5.09
CA GLY A 344 2.17 -32.33 3.63
C GLY A 344 3.25 -31.43 3.01
N TRP A 345 4.19 -30.89 3.79
CA TRP A 345 5.22 -29.94 3.32
C TRP A 345 6.05 -30.42 2.13
N ARG A 346 6.23 -31.74 1.98
CA ARG A 346 6.95 -32.33 0.86
C ARG A 346 6.24 -32.18 -0.48
N TRP A 347 4.91 -32.11 -0.51
CA TRP A 347 4.11 -32.09 -1.74
C TRP A 347 3.23 -30.83 -1.91
N LEU A 348 2.95 -30.07 -0.85
CA LEU A 348 2.10 -28.87 -0.92
C LEU A 348 2.63 -27.78 -1.86
N TRP A 349 3.95 -27.59 -1.92
CA TRP A 349 4.56 -26.64 -2.87
C TRP A 349 4.30 -27.06 -4.32
N PHE A 350 4.24 -28.37 -4.59
CA PHE A 350 3.91 -28.91 -5.91
C PHE A 350 2.41 -28.78 -6.21
N SER A 351 1.54 -28.93 -5.20
CA SER A 351 0.13 -28.56 -5.32
C SER A 351 -0.03 -27.09 -5.69
N TRP A 352 0.75 -26.19 -5.08
CA TRP A 352 0.70 -24.77 -5.43
C TRP A 352 1.09 -24.51 -6.89
N ILE A 353 2.15 -25.17 -7.39
CA ILE A 353 2.53 -25.09 -8.80
C ILE A 353 1.43 -25.66 -9.69
N THR A 354 0.87 -26.81 -9.34
CA THR A 354 -0.21 -27.44 -10.12
C THR A 354 -1.44 -26.55 -10.20
N LEU A 355 -1.86 -25.95 -9.08
CA LEU A 355 -2.96 -24.99 -9.04
C LEU A 355 -2.67 -23.77 -9.92
N SER A 356 -1.42 -23.31 -9.93
CA SER A 356 -1.02 -22.12 -10.69
C SER A 356 -0.92 -22.40 -12.19
N LEU A 357 -0.49 -23.60 -12.57
CA LEU A 357 -0.56 -24.08 -13.95
C LEU A 357 -2.03 -24.23 -14.38
N PHE A 358 -2.88 -24.80 -13.53
CA PHE A 358 -4.32 -24.88 -13.78
C PHE A 358 -4.95 -23.49 -14.01
N LEU A 359 -4.64 -22.51 -13.15
CA LEU A 359 -5.11 -21.14 -13.31
C LEU A 359 -4.49 -20.44 -14.53
N GLY A 360 -3.23 -20.72 -14.86
CA GLY A 360 -2.56 -20.20 -16.06
C GLY A 360 -3.20 -20.73 -17.34
N VAL A 361 -3.48 -22.04 -17.41
CA VAL A 361 -4.21 -22.67 -18.52
C VAL A 361 -5.62 -22.09 -18.61
N TRP A 362 -6.32 -21.95 -17.48
CA TRP A 362 -7.62 -21.29 -17.45
C TRP A 362 -7.54 -19.85 -17.98
N LEU A 363 -6.55 -19.05 -17.56
CA LEU A 363 -6.41 -17.66 -18.00
C LEU A 363 -6.18 -17.57 -19.51
N VAL A 364 -5.34 -18.45 -20.06
CA VAL A 364 -5.11 -18.55 -21.51
C VAL A 364 -6.41 -18.94 -22.22
N ALA A 365 -7.08 -20.01 -21.77
CA ALA A 365 -8.34 -20.46 -22.34
C ALA A 365 -9.41 -19.36 -22.30
N PHE A 366 -9.54 -18.67 -21.17
CA PHE A 366 -10.48 -17.56 -20.98
C PHE A 366 -10.20 -16.36 -21.89
N ASN A 367 -8.97 -16.21 -22.39
CA ASN A 367 -8.56 -15.14 -23.31
C ASN A 367 -8.43 -15.59 -24.78
N LEU A 368 -8.75 -16.86 -25.11
CA LEU A 368 -8.78 -17.30 -26.51
C LEU A 368 -9.92 -16.62 -27.27
N PRO A 369 -9.68 -16.02 -28.44
CA PRO A 369 -10.73 -15.33 -29.16
C PRO A 369 -11.79 -16.32 -29.71
N PRO A 370 -13.06 -15.88 -29.89
CA PRO A 370 -14.18 -16.78 -30.21
C PRO A 370 -14.01 -17.58 -31.50
N ASP A 371 -13.32 -17.01 -32.50
CA ASP A 371 -12.94 -17.66 -33.75
C ASP A 371 -12.09 -18.94 -33.53
N VAL A 372 -11.28 -18.96 -32.47
CA VAL A 372 -10.48 -20.13 -32.08
C VAL A 372 -11.30 -21.16 -31.32
N THR A 373 -12.29 -20.74 -30.52
CA THR A 373 -13.07 -21.64 -29.65
C THR A 373 -14.32 -22.21 -30.32
N GLN A 374 -14.90 -21.52 -31.30
CA GLN A 374 -16.11 -21.92 -32.04
C GLN A 374 -16.07 -23.35 -32.61
N PRO A 375 -14.97 -23.83 -33.24
CA PRO A 375 -14.90 -25.19 -33.78
C PRO A 375 -15.05 -26.29 -32.72
N TYR A 376 -14.87 -25.97 -31.43
CA TYR A 376 -14.92 -26.92 -30.33
C TYR A 376 -16.26 -26.87 -29.56
N ALA A 377 -17.17 -25.97 -29.92
CA ALA A 377 -18.44 -25.77 -29.21
C ALA A 377 -19.34 -27.01 -29.24
N GLU A 378 -19.25 -27.84 -30.28
CA GLU A 378 -20.07 -29.05 -30.44
C GLU A 378 -19.43 -30.32 -29.85
N MET A 379 -18.18 -30.25 -29.36
CA MET A 379 -17.50 -31.41 -28.77
C MET A 379 -18.00 -31.69 -27.35
N PRO A 380 -18.33 -32.95 -26.98
CA PRO A 380 -18.74 -33.29 -25.62
C PRO A 380 -17.68 -32.87 -24.59
N VAL A 381 -18.11 -32.33 -23.44
CA VAL A 381 -17.26 -31.81 -22.33
C VAL A 381 -16.46 -30.55 -22.69
N VAL A 382 -15.81 -30.50 -23.85
CA VAL A 382 -15.05 -29.33 -24.31
C VAL A 382 -15.99 -28.16 -24.64
N GLY A 383 -17.11 -28.45 -25.31
CA GLY A 383 -18.16 -27.48 -25.62
C GLY A 383 -18.78 -26.86 -24.37
N ASP A 384 -19.02 -27.65 -23.31
CA ASP A 384 -19.53 -27.15 -22.02
C ASP A 384 -18.55 -26.19 -21.34
N VAL A 385 -17.24 -26.47 -21.44
CA VAL A 385 -16.19 -25.57 -20.94
C VAL A 385 -16.17 -24.29 -21.74
N VAL A 386 -16.23 -24.36 -23.08
CA VAL A 386 -16.28 -23.18 -23.96
C VAL A 386 -17.51 -22.32 -23.63
N ALA A 387 -18.69 -22.93 -23.54
CA ALA A 387 -19.93 -22.24 -23.18
C ALA A 387 -19.83 -21.56 -21.81
N THR A 388 -19.27 -22.24 -20.79
CA THR A 388 -19.06 -21.66 -19.46
C THR A 388 -18.11 -20.47 -19.50
N LEU A 389 -17.01 -20.56 -20.28
CA LEU A 389 -16.07 -19.46 -20.43
C LEU A 389 -16.70 -18.28 -21.17
N ASP A 390 -17.54 -18.53 -22.18
CA ASP A 390 -18.26 -17.48 -22.91
C ASP A 390 -19.29 -16.78 -22.02
N GLU A 391 -20.06 -17.52 -21.21
CA GLU A 391 -20.93 -16.92 -20.17
C GLU A 391 -20.14 -16.00 -19.24
N TRP A 392 -18.93 -16.41 -18.81
CA TRP A 392 -18.08 -15.59 -17.95
C TRP A 392 -17.50 -14.36 -18.67
N ARG A 393 -17.32 -14.41 -20.00
CA ARG A 393 -16.89 -13.27 -20.82
C ARG A 393 -17.98 -12.20 -20.98
N GLU A 394 -19.24 -12.58 -20.83
CA GLU A 394 -20.37 -11.66 -20.86
C GLU A 394 -20.64 -10.99 -19.51
N LEU A 395 -20.07 -11.53 -18.41
CA LEU A 395 -20.27 -10.96 -17.08
C LEU A 395 -19.68 -9.54 -16.96
N PRO A 396 -20.40 -8.60 -16.33
CA PRO A 396 -19.89 -7.26 -16.07
C PRO A 396 -18.58 -7.30 -15.28
N ARG A 397 -17.59 -6.50 -15.69
CA ARG A 397 -16.22 -6.42 -15.13
C ARG A 397 -15.38 -7.70 -15.29
N ILE A 398 -15.94 -8.90 -15.05
CA ILE A 398 -15.25 -10.18 -15.20
C ILE A 398 -14.85 -10.43 -16.65
N GLY A 399 -15.76 -10.16 -17.59
CA GLY A 399 -15.49 -10.32 -19.01
C GLY A 399 -14.34 -9.46 -19.54
N ARG A 400 -14.03 -8.34 -18.87
CA ARG A 400 -12.87 -7.50 -19.21
C ARG A 400 -11.55 -8.25 -19.03
N PHE A 401 -11.50 -9.30 -18.21
CA PHE A 401 -10.32 -10.16 -18.01
C PHE A 401 -10.18 -11.26 -19.06
N GLY A 402 -11.23 -11.53 -19.86
CA GLY A 402 -11.17 -12.42 -21.02
C GLY A 402 -10.73 -11.71 -22.31
N ARG A 403 -10.40 -10.42 -22.21
CA ARG A 403 -10.01 -9.54 -23.32
C ARG A 403 -8.61 -8.94 -23.14
N ILE A 404 -7.75 -9.59 -22.36
CA ILE A 404 -6.36 -9.15 -22.09
C ILE A 404 -5.53 -9.17 -23.37
N LEU A 405 -5.78 -10.15 -24.25
CA LEU A 405 -5.10 -10.35 -25.53
C LEU A 405 -5.80 -9.66 -26.72
N GLU A 406 -6.82 -8.82 -26.47
CA GLU A 406 -7.56 -8.14 -27.54
C GLU A 406 -6.78 -6.92 -28.03
N GLU A 407 -6.29 -7.01 -29.27
CA GLU A 407 -5.38 -6.03 -29.89
C GLU A 407 -6.07 -5.12 -30.93
N GLN A 408 -7.28 -5.51 -31.39
CA GLN A 408 -7.96 -4.88 -32.52
C GLN A 408 -8.98 -3.80 -32.12
N SER A 409 -9.28 -3.64 -30.82
CA SER A 409 -10.30 -2.69 -30.34
C SER A 409 -9.88 -1.98 -29.05
N GLY A 410 -10.45 -0.80 -28.82
CA GLY A 410 -10.31 -0.03 -27.57
C GLY A 410 -8.87 0.30 -27.18
N THR A 411 -8.55 0.12 -25.89
CA THR A 411 -7.25 0.51 -25.31
C THR A 411 -6.09 -0.41 -25.71
N GLY A 412 -6.37 -1.61 -26.21
CA GLY A 412 -5.34 -2.53 -26.71
C GLY A 412 -4.73 -2.03 -28.02
N ARG A 413 -5.57 -1.62 -28.97
CA ARG A 413 -5.12 -1.07 -30.26
C ARG A 413 -4.28 0.19 -30.11
N VAL A 414 -4.72 1.10 -29.24
CA VAL A 414 -3.98 2.32 -28.89
C VAL A 414 -2.54 1.99 -28.45
N ARG A 415 -2.36 1.03 -27.54
CA ARG A 415 -1.02 0.64 -27.06
C ARG A 415 -0.16 0.06 -28.16
N VAL A 416 -0.70 -0.82 -28.99
CA VAL A 416 0.05 -1.43 -30.10
C VAL A 416 0.52 -0.36 -31.10
N LEU A 417 -0.32 0.62 -31.42
CA LEU A 417 0.07 1.76 -32.26
C LEU A 417 1.15 2.62 -31.59
N ILE A 418 1.03 2.90 -30.29
CA ILE A 418 2.08 3.61 -29.53
C ILE A 418 3.40 2.85 -29.59
N TRP A 419 3.38 1.53 -29.39
CA TRP A 419 4.57 0.69 -29.44
C TRP A 419 5.19 0.63 -30.84
N GLN A 420 4.38 0.66 -31.89
CA GLN A 420 4.87 0.76 -33.27
C GLN A 420 5.68 2.05 -33.47
N GLY A 421 5.11 3.21 -33.11
CA GLY A 421 5.85 4.48 -33.20
C GLY A 421 7.10 4.52 -32.31
N VAL A 422 7.07 3.86 -31.15
CA VAL A 422 8.25 3.73 -30.28
C VAL A 422 9.33 2.87 -30.92
N LEU A 423 8.97 1.78 -31.59
CA LEU A 423 9.95 0.97 -32.32
C LEU A 423 10.59 1.76 -33.46
N ASP A 424 9.80 2.54 -34.18
CA ASP A 424 10.31 3.39 -35.26
C ASP A 424 11.24 4.50 -34.71
N LEU A 425 10.95 5.03 -33.51
CA LEU A 425 11.81 5.96 -32.77
C LEU A 425 13.11 5.32 -32.23
N LEU A 426 13.08 4.02 -31.91
CA LEU A 426 14.26 3.29 -31.42
C LEU A 426 15.13 2.73 -32.56
N ALA A 427 14.54 2.51 -33.73
CA ALA A 427 15.24 2.07 -34.93
C ALA A 427 16.19 3.17 -35.45
N PRO A 428 17.24 2.81 -36.21
CA PRO A 428 18.07 3.80 -36.89
C PRO A 428 17.22 4.70 -37.78
N HIS A 429 17.21 6.00 -37.49
CA HIS A 429 16.47 7.01 -38.24
C HIS A 429 17.30 8.31 -38.37
N GLU A 430 16.85 9.22 -39.22
CA GLU A 430 17.46 10.54 -39.36
C GLU A 430 17.36 11.37 -38.08
N PRO A 431 18.30 12.29 -37.80
CA PRO A 431 18.21 13.19 -36.66
C PRO A 431 16.87 13.91 -36.55
N LEU A 432 16.37 14.06 -35.32
CA LEU A 432 15.20 14.88 -35.03
C LEU A 432 15.48 16.34 -35.41
N GLN A 433 14.50 17.01 -36.01
CA GLN A 433 14.58 18.43 -36.34
C GLN A 433 13.86 19.25 -35.27
N TYR A 434 14.50 20.33 -34.83
CA TYR A 434 13.94 21.27 -33.87
C TYR A 434 13.17 22.38 -34.58
N PRO A 435 12.24 23.08 -33.90
CA PRO A 435 11.50 24.19 -34.48
C PRO A 435 12.36 25.36 -34.95
N ASP A 436 13.59 25.49 -34.43
CA ASP A 436 14.56 26.51 -34.82
C ASP A 436 15.39 26.13 -36.07
N GLY A 437 15.09 24.98 -36.69
CA GLY A 437 15.79 24.47 -37.86
C GLY A 437 17.08 23.71 -37.55
N SER A 438 17.50 23.65 -36.28
CA SER A 438 18.63 22.80 -35.88
C SER A 438 18.23 21.32 -35.85
N SER A 439 19.21 20.43 -35.78
CA SER A 439 18.98 18.98 -35.71
C SER A 439 19.67 18.35 -34.51
N ASP A 440 19.19 17.19 -34.08
CA ASP A 440 19.75 16.43 -32.98
C ASP A 440 21.14 15.88 -33.30
N ALA A 441 22.17 16.62 -32.90
CA ALA A 441 23.58 16.25 -33.09
C ALA A 441 23.97 14.94 -32.39
N PHE A 442 23.18 14.47 -31.41
CA PHE A 442 23.47 13.26 -30.64
C PHE A 442 22.58 12.08 -31.02
N ASN A 443 21.94 12.11 -32.19
CA ASN A 443 21.06 11.04 -32.67
C ASN A 443 21.72 9.64 -32.60
N PHE A 444 23.02 9.55 -32.90
CA PHE A 444 23.78 8.30 -32.85
C PHE A 444 23.94 7.71 -31.43
N LEU A 445 23.78 8.52 -30.39
CA LEU A 445 23.83 8.07 -28.99
C LEU A 445 22.47 7.59 -28.46
N ARG A 446 21.36 7.90 -29.14
CA ARG A 446 19.99 7.61 -28.67
C ARG A 446 19.74 6.13 -28.36
N PRO A 447 20.24 5.16 -29.15
CA PRO A 447 20.08 3.75 -28.79
C PRO A 447 20.79 3.36 -27.46
N LEU A 448 21.86 4.08 -27.10
CA LEU A 448 22.67 3.78 -25.92
C LEU A 448 22.18 4.47 -24.65
N ILE A 449 21.86 5.76 -24.74
CA ILE A 449 21.54 6.63 -23.58
C ILE A 449 20.14 7.27 -23.66
N GLY A 450 19.37 7.00 -24.72
CA GLY A 450 18.01 7.50 -24.88
C GLY A 450 17.89 8.98 -25.21
N TYR A 451 16.65 9.46 -25.19
CA TYR A 451 16.24 10.84 -25.46
C TYR A 451 16.16 11.71 -24.20
N GLY A 452 16.27 11.09 -23.02
CA GLY A 452 16.16 11.75 -21.71
C GLY A 452 14.81 11.50 -21.03
N PRO A 453 14.74 11.62 -19.69
CA PRO A 453 13.49 11.48 -18.95
C PRO A 453 12.43 12.44 -19.45
N GLU A 454 11.16 12.02 -19.51
CA GLU A 454 10.03 12.87 -19.91
C GLU A 454 10.15 13.47 -21.34
N ALA A 455 11.12 13.03 -22.15
CA ALA A 455 11.36 13.57 -23.48
C ALA A 455 10.51 12.89 -24.58
N MET A 456 9.85 11.77 -24.27
CA MET A 456 9.06 11.01 -25.24
C MET A 456 8.00 11.86 -25.93
N TYR A 457 7.27 12.71 -25.19
CA TYR A 457 6.25 13.59 -25.75
C TYR A 457 6.76 14.49 -26.89
N VAL A 458 8.06 14.83 -26.88
CA VAL A 458 8.68 15.64 -27.93
C VAL A 458 9.31 14.76 -29.02
N ALA A 459 10.03 13.70 -28.63
CA ALA A 459 10.72 12.81 -29.57
C ALA A 459 9.76 11.96 -30.42
N TYR A 460 8.60 11.60 -29.90
CA TYR A 460 7.66 10.66 -30.51
C TYR A 460 6.87 11.24 -31.69
N ASN A 461 6.66 12.56 -31.76
CA ASN A 461 5.71 13.16 -32.71
C ASN A 461 6.03 12.86 -34.19
N ARG A 462 7.32 12.74 -34.56
CA ARG A 462 7.73 12.36 -35.93
C ARG A 462 7.34 10.94 -36.30
N PHE A 463 7.19 10.08 -35.31
CA PHE A 463 6.88 8.65 -35.42
C PHE A 463 5.43 8.33 -35.04
N TYR A 464 4.59 9.35 -34.89
CA TYR A 464 3.18 9.19 -34.54
C TYR A 464 2.43 8.49 -35.69
N PRO A 465 1.86 7.29 -35.49
CA PRO A 465 1.13 6.60 -36.55
C PRO A 465 -0.17 7.34 -36.89
N PRO A 466 -0.48 7.60 -38.17
CA PRO A 466 -1.69 8.32 -38.56
C PRO A 466 -3.00 7.67 -38.06
N GLU A 467 -3.04 6.34 -37.94
CA GLU A 467 -4.19 5.61 -37.40
C GLU A 467 -4.47 5.97 -35.94
N LEU A 468 -3.47 6.33 -35.14
CA LEU A 468 -3.68 6.67 -33.74
C LEU A 468 -4.56 7.94 -33.60
N ALA A 469 -4.48 8.87 -34.55
CA ALA A 469 -5.29 10.10 -34.57
C ALA A 469 -6.76 9.86 -34.93
N THR A 470 -7.14 8.66 -35.39
CA THR A 470 -8.54 8.29 -35.63
C THR A 470 -9.19 7.63 -34.41
N ILE A 471 -8.38 7.14 -33.46
CA ILE A 471 -8.82 6.42 -32.26
C ILE A 471 -8.74 7.32 -31.02
N GLU A 472 -7.65 8.08 -30.86
CA GLU A 472 -7.47 9.05 -29.78
C GLU A 472 -7.88 10.47 -30.19
N ALA A 473 -8.01 11.36 -29.20
CA ALA A 473 -8.26 12.77 -29.46
C ALA A 473 -7.12 13.35 -30.33
N ARG A 474 -7.46 14.10 -31.38
CA ARG A 474 -6.49 14.61 -32.38
C ARG A 474 -5.42 15.54 -31.81
N ASN A 475 -5.62 16.05 -30.60
CA ASN A 475 -4.67 16.90 -29.86
C ASN A 475 -3.89 16.13 -28.78
N ALA A 476 -4.09 14.81 -28.64
CA ALA A 476 -3.38 13.98 -27.69
C ALA A 476 -2.14 13.36 -28.35
N SER A 477 -0.97 13.62 -27.77
CA SER A 477 0.27 12.91 -28.10
C SER A 477 0.76 12.12 -26.88
N PRO A 478 1.18 10.86 -27.05
CA PRO A 478 1.66 10.02 -25.96
C PRO A 478 2.88 10.61 -25.23
N ASP A 479 2.78 10.76 -23.90
CA ASP A 479 3.91 11.10 -23.00
C ASP A 479 4.62 9.86 -22.44
N ARG A 480 4.01 8.69 -22.62
CA ARG A 480 4.44 7.37 -22.14
C ARG A 480 4.04 6.27 -23.11
N SER A 481 4.79 5.18 -23.11
CA SER A 481 4.50 3.98 -23.91
C SER A 481 3.51 3.01 -23.25
N HIS A 482 3.12 3.25 -21.99
CA HIS A 482 2.37 2.29 -21.16
C HIS A 482 3.09 0.95 -21.01
N ASN A 483 4.41 0.96 -21.09
CA ASN A 483 5.26 -0.20 -20.95
C ASN A 483 6.66 0.22 -20.45
N GLU A 484 7.02 -0.18 -19.22
CA GLU A 484 8.31 0.21 -18.64
C GLU A 484 9.54 -0.19 -19.47
N THR A 485 9.49 -1.29 -20.25
CA THR A 485 10.62 -1.70 -21.11
C THR A 485 10.86 -0.66 -22.19
N PHE A 486 9.80 -0.24 -22.88
CA PHE A 486 9.89 0.79 -23.90
C PHE A 486 10.21 2.16 -23.32
N ASP A 487 9.60 2.53 -22.19
CA ASP A 487 9.93 3.79 -21.51
C ASP A 487 11.41 3.82 -21.10
N ALA A 488 11.96 2.74 -20.53
CA ALA A 488 13.37 2.68 -20.15
C ALA A 488 14.32 2.80 -21.36
N LEU A 489 13.99 2.15 -22.48
CA LEU A 489 14.76 2.24 -23.72
C LEU A 489 14.70 3.65 -24.33
N VAL A 490 13.52 4.26 -24.40
CA VAL A 490 13.36 5.62 -24.94
C VAL A 490 14.05 6.66 -24.04
N ILE A 491 13.94 6.53 -22.72
CA ILE A 491 14.41 7.53 -21.76
C ILE A 491 15.92 7.43 -21.51
N THR A 492 16.43 6.21 -21.33
CA THR A 492 17.81 5.94 -20.88
C THR A 492 18.62 5.01 -21.79
N GLY A 493 18.04 4.58 -22.92
CA GLY A 493 18.69 3.67 -23.86
C GLY A 493 18.94 2.27 -23.30
N ILE A 494 19.66 1.45 -24.08
CA ILE A 494 19.98 0.06 -23.69
C ILE A 494 20.79 0.00 -22.40
N ILE A 495 21.63 1.00 -22.12
CA ILE A 495 22.46 1.04 -20.91
C ILE A 495 21.57 1.17 -19.68
N GLY A 496 20.64 2.14 -19.69
CA GLY A 496 19.73 2.32 -18.57
C GLY A 496 18.75 1.16 -18.41
N PHE A 497 18.25 0.58 -19.51
CA PHE A 497 17.45 -0.63 -19.48
C PHE A 497 18.17 -1.79 -18.78
N VAL A 498 19.44 -2.07 -19.12
CA VAL A 498 20.23 -3.12 -18.47
C VAL A 498 20.44 -2.83 -16.98
N ILE A 499 20.67 -1.57 -16.61
CA ILE A 499 20.81 -1.15 -15.21
C ILE A 499 19.50 -1.38 -14.43
N TRP A 500 18.35 -1.04 -15.01
CA TRP A 500 17.03 -1.33 -14.43
C TRP A 500 16.80 -2.82 -14.24
N GLN A 501 17.11 -3.64 -15.24
CA GLN A 501 17.01 -5.09 -15.14
C GLN A 501 17.95 -5.68 -14.08
N ALA A 502 19.16 -5.12 -13.95
CA ALA A 502 20.08 -5.50 -12.88
C ALA A 502 19.53 -5.11 -11.51
N LEU A 503 18.87 -3.94 -11.38
CA LEU A 503 18.23 -3.51 -10.14
C LEU A 503 17.10 -4.47 -9.74
N TYR A 504 16.17 -4.79 -10.64
CA TYR A 504 15.09 -5.74 -10.36
C TYR A 504 15.63 -7.13 -9.99
N LEU A 505 16.60 -7.66 -10.75
CA LEU A 505 17.22 -8.95 -10.44
C LEU A 505 17.96 -8.95 -9.10
N SER A 506 18.59 -7.83 -8.72
CA SER A 506 19.32 -7.70 -7.46
C SER A 506 18.42 -7.82 -6.23
N VAL A 507 17.17 -7.34 -6.32
CA VAL A 507 16.15 -7.48 -5.27
C VAL A 507 15.88 -8.97 -5.02
N PHE A 508 15.56 -9.73 -6.07
CA PHE A 508 15.30 -11.17 -5.94
C PHE A 508 16.54 -11.95 -5.51
N TYR A 509 17.71 -11.58 -6.01
CA TYR A 509 18.98 -12.16 -5.60
C TYR A 509 19.22 -12.02 -4.09
N VAL A 510 19.03 -10.81 -3.55
CA VAL A 510 19.22 -10.54 -2.11
C VAL A 510 18.18 -11.28 -1.27
N ALA A 511 16.90 -11.22 -1.66
CA ALA A 511 15.82 -11.92 -0.97
C ALA A 511 16.06 -13.44 -0.93
N PHE A 512 16.30 -14.07 -2.09
CA PHE A 512 16.47 -15.53 -2.20
C PHE A 512 17.75 -16.02 -1.53
N ARG A 513 18.82 -15.22 -1.54
CA ARG A 513 20.04 -15.55 -0.80
C ARG A 513 19.80 -15.56 0.70
N TRP A 514 19.09 -14.56 1.22
CA TRP A 514 18.79 -14.49 2.65
C TRP A 514 17.78 -15.55 3.10
N LEU A 515 16.83 -15.92 2.24
CA LEU A 515 15.87 -17.00 2.48
C LEU A 515 16.48 -18.41 2.32
N GLY A 516 17.77 -18.52 1.97
CA GLY A 516 18.45 -19.80 1.80
C GLY A 516 18.10 -20.55 0.50
N VAL A 517 17.43 -19.88 -0.44
CA VAL A 517 17.07 -20.40 -1.78
C VAL A 517 18.25 -20.31 -2.75
N LEU A 518 19.17 -19.35 -2.56
CA LEU A 518 20.43 -19.25 -3.31
C LEU A 518 21.61 -19.56 -2.39
N ARG A 519 22.28 -20.70 -2.60
CA ARG A 519 23.38 -21.14 -1.72
C ARG A 519 24.73 -21.12 -2.44
N ARG A 520 24.80 -21.69 -3.63
CA ARG A 520 26.04 -21.89 -4.40
C ARG A 520 26.21 -20.84 -5.50
N LYS A 521 27.45 -20.65 -5.97
CA LYS A 521 27.74 -19.78 -7.13
C LYS A 521 27.02 -20.24 -8.40
N ARG A 522 26.81 -21.56 -8.55
CA ARG A 522 26.03 -22.15 -9.65
C ARG A 522 24.58 -21.68 -9.62
N ASP A 523 23.94 -21.68 -8.45
CA ASP A 523 22.54 -21.25 -8.29
C ASP A 523 22.35 -19.78 -8.68
N ARG A 524 23.29 -18.92 -8.26
CA ARG A 524 23.32 -17.51 -8.70
C ARG A 524 23.42 -17.40 -10.21
N ASN A 525 24.38 -18.09 -10.83
CA ASN A 525 24.58 -18.01 -12.27
C ASN A 525 23.38 -18.57 -13.04
N LEU A 526 22.74 -19.62 -12.51
CA LEU A 526 21.52 -20.18 -13.08
C LEU A 526 20.36 -19.18 -13.00
N LEU A 527 20.15 -18.53 -11.85
CA LEU A 527 19.12 -17.50 -11.73
C LEU A 527 19.34 -16.35 -12.72
N ILE A 528 20.59 -15.84 -12.82
CA ILE A 528 20.93 -14.77 -13.77
C ILE A 528 20.72 -15.25 -15.21
N GLY A 529 21.20 -16.45 -15.53
CA GLY A 529 21.07 -17.06 -16.86
C GLY A 529 19.62 -17.29 -17.26
N LEU A 530 18.76 -17.75 -16.33
CA LEU A 530 17.32 -17.91 -16.56
C LEU A 530 16.62 -16.57 -16.69
N TRP A 531 16.96 -15.57 -15.88
CA TRP A 531 16.39 -14.22 -15.97
C TRP A 531 16.64 -13.60 -17.34
N VAL A 532 17.90 -13.56 -17.78
CA VAL A 532 18.28 -12.97 -19.08
C VAL A 532 17.85 -13.87 -20.23
N GLY A 533 18.14 -15.18 -20.15
CA GLY A 533 17.91 -16.14 -21.21
C GLY A 533 16.43 -16.33 -21.53
N MET A 534 15.57 -16.47 -20.51
CA MET A 534 14.12 -16.58 -20.74
C MET A 534 13.52 -15.26 -21.21
N GLY A 535 14.01 -14.12 -20.72
CA GLY A 535 13.63 -12.79 -21.22
C GLY A 535 13.87 -12.65 -22.73
N LEU A 536 15.08 -12.96 -23.18
CA LEU A 536 15.45 -12.91 -24.60
C LEU A 536 14.72 -13.96 -25.44
N LEU A 537 14.59 -15.19 -24.93
CA LEU A 537 13.89 -16.27 -25.64
C LEU A 537 12.43 -15.91 -25.89
N VAL A 538 11.69 -15.49 -24.86
CA VAL A 538 10.27 -15.13 -25.00
C VAL A 538 10.11 -13.90 -25.89
N ALA A 539 10.98 -12.89 -25.76
CA ALA A 539 10.99 -11.75 -26.68
C ALA A 539 11.19 -12.15 -28.14
N ALA A 540 12.14 -13.05 -28.42
CA ALA A 540 12.39 -13.55 -29.78
C ALA A 540 11.22 -14.37 -30.32
N LEU A 541 10.63 -15.26 -29.50
CA LEU A 541 9.45 -16.05 -29.88
C LEU A 541 8.26 -15.15 -30.23
N PHE A 542 7.99 -14.12 -29.43
CA PHE A 542 6.92 -13.17 -29.70
C PHE A 542 7.23 -12.29 -30.91
N ALA A 543 8.48 -11.87 -31.09
CA ALA A 543 8.90 -11.10 -32.26
C ALA A 543 8.67 -11.88 -33.57
N LEU A 544 8.95 -13.19 -33.57
CA LEU A 544 8.71 -14.08 -34.71
C LEU A 544 7.22 -14.42 -34.90
N TRP A 545 6.46 -14.53 -33.82
CA TRP A 545 5.05 -14.93 -33.86
C TRP A 545 4.09 -13.76 -34.17
N ARG A 546 4.22 -12.65 -33.44
CA ARG A 546 3.32 -11.49 -33.46
C ARG A 546 3.98 -10.19 -33.94
N GLY A 547 5.28 -10.21 -34.22
CA GLY A 547 6.04 -9.04 -34.63
C GLY A 547 6.79 -8.35 -33.48
N PRO A 548 7.78 -7.50 -33.80
CA PRO A 548 8.67 -6.88 -32.82
C PRO A 548 7.96 -5.94 -31.84
N VAL A 549 6.76 -5.46 -32.18
CA VAL A 549 5.95 -4.53 -31.37
C VAL A 549 5.66 -5.09 -29.96
N TYR A 550 5.64 -6.41 -29.81
CA TYR A 550 5.38 -7.07 -28.53
C TYR A 550 6.61 -7.32 -27.66
N ILE A 551 7.83 -7.00 -28.13
CA ILE A 551 9.08 -7.25 -27.37
C ILE A 551 9.04 -6.59 -25.99
N GLY A 552 8.48 -5.37 -25.89
CA GLY A 552 8.39 -4.62 -24.63
C GLY A 552 7.61 -5.35 -23.52
N VAL A 553 6.58 -6.13 -23.89
CA VAL A 553 5.80 -6.95 -22.95
C VAL A 553 6.34 -8.38 -22.85
N ALA A 554 6.83 -8.95 -23.95
CA ALA A 554 7.31 -10.31 -24.00
C ALA A 554 8.59 -10.53 -23.16
N TYR A 555 9.53 -9.58 -23.20
CA TYR A 555 10.75 -9.66 -22.41
C TYR A 555 10.51 -9.80 -20.89
N PRO A 556 9.72 -8.92 -20.23
CA PRO A 556 9.44 -9.07 -18.80
C PRO A 556 8.62 -10.33 -18.46
N PHE A 557 7.73 -10.79 -19.34
CA PHE A 557 7.13 -12.11 -19.15
C PHE A 557 8.16 -13.23 -19.12
N GLY A 558 9.16 -13.17 -20.02
CA GLY A 558 10.27 -14.10 -20.03
C GLY A 558 11.12 -14.03 -18.76
N THR A 559 11.40 -12.84 -18.22
CA THR A 559 12.17 -12.72 -16.96
C THR A 559 11.42 -13.30 -15.76
N ILE A 560 10.10 -13.07 -15.68
CA ILE A 560 9.21 -13.67 -14.67
C ILE A 560 9.21 -15.20 -14.82
N LEU A 561 9.05 -15.71 -16.04
CA LEU A 561 9.10 -17.15 -16.32
C LEU A 561 10.46 -17.74 -15.89
N GLY A 562 11.57 -17.05 -16.13
CA GLY A 562 12.89 -17.44 -15.65
C GLY A 562 12.97 -17.56 -14.13
N LEU A 563 12.36 -16.62 -13.40
CA LEU A 563 12.27 -16.67 -11.93
C LEU A 563 11.41 -17.86 -11.45
N VAL A 564 10.27 -18.11 -12.09
CA VAL A 564 9.41 -19.25 -11.76
C VAL A 564 10.12 -20.57 -12.03
N VAL A 565 10.75 -20.72 -13.21
CA VAL A 565 11.54 -21.91 -13.57
C VAL A 565 12.67 -22.14 -12.57
N TYR A 566 13.35 -21.08 -12.12
CA TYR A 566 14.38 -21.19 -11.09
C TYR A 566 13.82 -21.74 -9.77
N LEU A 567 12.67 -21.24 -9.29
CA LEU A 567 12.04 -21.71 -8.06
C LEU A 567 11.58 -23.17 -8.18
N ILE A 568 11.06 -23.58 -9.35
CA ILE A 568 10.70 -24.98 -9.63
C ILE A 568 11.95 -25.86 -9.61
N TYR A 569 13.03 -25.43 -10.29
CA TYR A 569 14.32 -26.13 -10.25
C TYR A 569 14.83 -26.29 -8.83
N TYR A 570 14.83 -25.22 -8.03
CA TYR A 570 15.24 -25.28 -6.62
C TYR A 570 14.38 -26.27 -5.83
N ALA A 571 13.07 -26.23 -6.05
CA ALA A 571 12.13 -27.09 -5.35
C ALA A 571 12.29 -28.59 -5.72
N LEU A 572 12.65 -28.92 -6.96
CA LEU A 572 12.85 -30.29 -7.43
C LEU A 572 14.26 -30.84 -7.16
N ALA A 573 15.29 -30.04 -7.43
CA ALA A 573 16.66 -30.51 -7.58
C ALA A 573 17.60 -30.08 -6.43
N ALA A 574 17.26 -29.04 -5.64
CA ALA A 574 18.11 -28.63 -4.54
C ALA A 574 18.07 -29.65 -3.39
N GLU A 575 19.26 -30.07 -2.94
CA GLU A 575 19.44 -30.85 -1.72
C GLU A 575 19.06 -30.00 -0.51
N SER A 576 18.09 -30.47 0.28
CA SER A 576 17.69 -29.81 1.51
C SER A 576 18.72 -30.12 2.61
N GLU A 577 19.74 -29.27 2.77
CA GLU A 577 20.42 -29.21 4.06
C GLU A 577 19.46 -28.53 5.02
N ALA A 578 18.99 -29.28 6.03
CA ALA A 578 18.05 -28.80 7.02
C ALA A 578 18.71 -27.69 7.85
N GLU A 579 18.10 -26.51 7.86
CA GLU A 579 18.29 -25.56 8.95
C GLU A 579 17.45 -26.07 10.12
N SER A 580 18.06 -26.82 11.06
CA SER A 580 17.34 -27.47 12.17
C SER A 580 16.54 -26.52 13.07
N ASP A 581 16.81 -25.21 12.99
CA ASP A 581 16.15 -24.14 13.76
C ASP A 581 15.38 -23.10 12.90
N ALA A 582 15.16 -23.38 11.61
CA ALA A 582 14.42 -22.48 10.72
C ALA A 582 12.96 -22.31 11.16
N GLN A 583 12.56 -21.10 11.55
CA GLN A 583 11.16 -20.73 11.80
C GLN A 583 10.55 -20.09 10.53
N PRO A 584 9.76 -20.81 9.70
CA PRO A 584 9.32 -20.32 8.38
C PRO A 584 8.34 -19.16 8.47
N PHE A 585 7.56 -19.10 9.55
CA PHE A 585 6.60 -18.04 9.86
C PHE A 585 7.19 -16.94 10.75
N ALA A 586 8.53 -16.89 10.91
CA ALA A 586 9.16 -15.77 11.59
C ALA A 586 8.82 -14.45 10.88
N GLY A 587 8.50 -13.41 11.66
CA GLY A 587 8.07 -12.11 11.13
C GLY A 587 9.03 -11.53 10.09
N ASP A 588 10.34 -11.63 10.32
CA ASP A 588 11.37 -11.13 9.40
C ASP A 588 11.37 -11.90 8.06
N ARG A 589 11.09 -13.21 8.09
CA ARG A 589 10.99 -14.05 6.88
C ARG A 589 9.74 -13.75 6.07
N LEU A 590 8.60 -13.61 6.74
CA LEU A 590 7.36 -13.20 6.11
C LEU A 590 7.47 -11.79 5.51
N LEU A 591 8.17 -10.87 6.19
CA LEU A 591 8.43 -9.53 5.67
C LEU A 591 9.30 -9.55 4.40
N VAL A 592 10.43 -10.28 4.40
CA VAL A 592 11.28 -10.40 3.19
C VAL A 592 10.50 -11.00 2.03
N THR A 593 9.67 -12.00 2.32
CA THR A 593 8.79 -12.64 1.32
C THR A 593 7.74 -11.65 0.78
N ALA A 594 7.13 -10.85 1.66
CA ALA A 594 6.18 -9.81 1.28
C ALA A 594 6.80 -8.70 0.43
N LEU A 595 7.99 -8.22 0.80
CA LEU A 595 8.72 -7.20 0.06
C LEU A 595 9.08 -7.69 -1.36
N ALA A 596 9.58 -8.92 -1.47
CA ALA A 596 9.88 -9.53 -2.77
C ALA A 596 8.62 -9.71 -3.63
N ALA A 597 7.52 -10.20 -3.03
CA ALA A 597 6.24 -10.36 -3.70
C ALA A 597 5.62 -9.03 -4.16
N ALA A 598 5.70 -7.99 -3.33
CA ALA A 598 5.18 -6.67 -3.66
C ALA A 598 5.99 -5.99 -4.78
N ILE A 599 7.32 -6.12 -4.77
CA ILE A 599 8.17 -5.62 -5.86
C ILE A 599 7.89 -6.40 -7.15
N LEU A 600 7.66 -7.71 -7.09
CA LEU A 600 7.28 -8.51 -8.26
C LEU A 600 5.90 -8.10 -8.81
N ALA A 601 4.93 -7.86 -7.93
CA ALA A 601 3.60 -7.37 -8.31
C ALA A 601 3.70 -6.02 -9.04
N HIS A 602 4.50 -5.10 -8.51
CA HIS A 602 4.79 -3.82 -9.16
C HIS A 602 5.50 -4.00 -10.51
N TYR A 603 6.52 -4.86 -10.57
CA TYR A 603 7.25 -5.16 -11.82
C TYR A 603 6.31 -5.65 -12.93
N VAL A 604 5.37 -6.54 -12.61
CA VAL A 604 4.37 -7.00 -13.58
C VAL A 604 3.45 -5.84 -14.00
N GLU A 605 2.97 -5.05 -13.06
CA GLU A 605 1.99 -3.99 -13.31
C GLU A 605 2.54 -2.89 -14.24
N ILE A 606 3.78 -2.43 -14.05
CA ILE A 606 4.37 -1.34 -14.84
C ILE A 606 4.61 -1.68 -16.31
N HIS A 607 4.49 -2.94 -16.70
CA HIS A 607 4.52 -3.35 -18.12
C HIS A 607 3.15 -3.28 -18.80
N PHE A 608 2.09 -3.05 -18.02
CA PHE A 608 0.72 -2.83 -18.50
C PHE A 608 0.15 -1.47 -18.09
N GLY A 609 0.77 -0.80 -17.13
CA GLY A 609 0.41 0.50 -16.58
C GLY A 609 1.56 1.50 -16.72
N ILE A 610 1.61 2.48 -15.82
CA ILE A 610 2.68 3.47 -15.73
C ILE A 610 3.03 3.60 -14.24
N ALA A 611 4.32 3.65 -13.93
CA ALA A 611 4.76 3.92 -12.57
C ALA A 611 4.45 5.36 -12.14
N ILE A 612 3.79 5.52 -11.01
CA ILE A 612 3.38 6.80 -10.43
C ILE A 612 4.20 7.17 -9.20
N ALA A 613 4.03 8.40 -8.71
CA ALA A 613 4.72 8.94 -7.54
C ALA A 613 4.69 7.98 -6.34
N ALA A 614 3.50 7.47 -6.00
CA ALA A 614 3.32 6.53 -4.89
C ALA A 614 4.08 5.22 -5.12
N THR A 615 3.89 4.57 -6.27
CA THR A 615 4.53 3.26 -6.54
C THR A 615 6.05 3.35 -6.62
N ARG A 616 6.63 4.40 -7.22
CA ARG A 616 8.09 4.61 -7.25
C ARG A 616 8.66 4.88 -5.86
N THR A 617 7.99 5.70 -5.06
CA THR A 617 8.39 5.95 -3.65
C THR A 617 8.43 4.63 -2.87
N HIS A 618 7.39 3.81 -3.01
CA HIS A 618 7.31 2.51 -2.35
C HIS A 618 8.33 1.51 -2.90
N PHE A 619 8.58 1.47 -4.20
CA PHE A 619 9.60 0.59 -4.80
C PHE A 619 10.99 0.85 -4.20
N PHE A 620 11.44 2.11 -4.20
CA PHE A 620 12.73 2.49 -3.65
C PHE A 620 12.79 2.25 -2.14
N LEU A 621 11.72 2.55 -1.39
CA LEU A 621 11.68 2.24 0.03
C LEU A 621 11.69 0.73 0.30
N TYR A 622 10.96 -0.08 -0.46
CA TYR A 622 10.91 -1.53 -0.28
C TYR A 622 12.26 -2.17 -0.58
N ALA A 623 12.95 -1.68 -1.61
CA ALA A 623 14.32 -2.07 -1.89
C ALA A 623 15.27 -1.71 -0.72
N ALA A 624 15.11 -0.52 -0.12
CA ALA A 624 15.86 -0.15 1.08
C ALA A 624 15.55 -1.08 2.27
N LEU A 625 14.27 -1.34 2.56
CA LEU A 625 13.86 -2.23 3.66
C LEU A 625 14.39 -3.65 3.46
N LEU A 626 14.31 -4.16 2.23
CA LEU A 626 14.82 -5.48 1.90
C LEU A 626 16.33 -5.55 2.18
N PHE A 627 17.10 -4.56 1.73
CA PHE A 627 18.53 -4.48 2.01
C PHE A 627 18.84 -4.30 3.50
N MET A 628 18.03 -3.52 4.22
CA MET A 628 18.16 -3.32 5.67
C MET A 628 17.99 -4.62 6.44
N VAL A 629 16.89 -5.36 6.19
CA VAL A 629 16.56 -6.59 6.91
C VAL A 629 17.52 -7.72 6.55
N THR A 630 17.91 -7.84 5.28
CA THR A 630 18.70 -8.98 4.80
C THR A 630 20.21 -8.81 4.96
N TYR A 631 20.73 -7.58 4.98
CA TYR A 631 22.17 -7.32 4.94
C TYR A 631 22.66 -6.43 6.08
N LEU A 632 22.08 -5.24 6.28
CA LEU A 632 22.65 -4.25 7.22
C LEU A 632 22.33 -4.55 8.70
N LEU A 633 21.05 -4.79 9.05
CA LEU A 633 20.66 -5.03 10.44
C LEU A 633 21.31 -6.27 11.06
N PRO A 634 21.44 -7.42 10.36
CA PRO A 634 22.16 -8.58 10.89
C PRO A 634 23.62 -8.25 11.22
N ARG A 635 24.34 -7.56 10.32
CA ARG A 635 25.74 -7.16 10.54
C ARG A 635 25.91 -6.15 11.66
N LEU A 636 24.95 -5.25 11.85
CA LEU A 636 24.95 -4.32 12.98
C LEU A 636 24.81 -5.07 14.31
N LYS A 637 23.94 -6.10 14.37
CA LYS A 637 23.80 -6.96 15.55
C LYS A 637 25.09 -7.72 15.86
N GLU A 638 25.73 -8.31 14.85
CA GLU A 638 27.01 -9.03 14.99
C GLU A 638 28.14 -8.12 15.48
N LYS A 639 28.28 -6.92 14.91
CA LYS A 639 29.32 -5.95 15.33
C LYS A 639 29.14 -5.51 16.78
N VAL A 640 27.91 -5.32 17.26
CA VAL A 640 27.64 -5.00 18.67
C VAL A 640 27.98 -6.18 19.59
N ALA A 641 27.69 -7.41 19.15
CA ALA A 641 28.00 -8.62 19.92
C ALA A 641 29.52 -8.91 20.01
N ALA A 642 30.30 -8.46 19.03
CA ALA A 642 31.75 -8.71 18.96
C ALA A 642 32.63 -7.77 19.80
N VAL A 643 32.07 -6.72 20.43
CA VAL A 643 32.83 -5.83 21.32
C VAL A 643 33.08 -6.56 22.66
N PRO A 644 34.33 -6.91 23.02
CA PRO A 644 34.61 -7.61 24.27
C PRO A 644 34.27 -6.69 25.44
N VAL A 645 33.45 -7.16 26.38
CA VAL A 645 33.32 -6.54 27.69
C VAL A 645 34.67 -6.71 28.39
N GLU A 646 35.40 -5.62 28.61
CA GLU A 646 36.61 -5.63 29.45
C GLU A 646 36.25 -6.23 30.81
N SER A 647 36.74 -7.45 31.05
CA SER A 647 36.53 -8.16 32.30
C SER A 647 37.45 -7.57 33.37
N SER A 648 36.96 -6.58 34.11
CA SER A 648 37.58 -6.18 35.37
C SER A 648 37.34 -7.27 36.42
N GLY A 649 38.42 -7.92 36.84
CA GLY A 649 38.58 -8.53 38.17
C GLY A 649 37.76 -9.79 38.49
N ARG A 650 38.45 -10.95 38.48
CA ARG A 650 38.02 -12.21 39.10
C ARG A 650 37.37 -12.02 40.49
N ARG A 651 36.11 -12.44 40.63
CA ARG A 651 35.58 -12.97 41.91
C ARG A 651 34.60 -14.11 41.65
N LYS A 652 35.00 -15.32 42.07
CA LYS A 652 34.16 -16.54 42.11
C LYS A 652 32.96 -16.31 43.04
N ARG A 653 31.72 -16.43 42.53
CA ARG A 653 30.57 -16.87 43.34
C ARG A 653 29.36 -17.30 42.50
N SER A 654 28.91 -18.52 42.79
CA SER A 654 27.57 -19.10 42.61
C SER A 654 26.95 -19.19 41.20
N ARG A 655 26.75 -20.45 40.80
CA ARG A 655 26.04 -20.92 39.61
C ARG A 655 24.52 -20.70 39.80
N ARG A 656 24.04 -19.48 39.54
CA ARG A 656 22.63 -19.20 39.29
C ARG A 656 22.47 -18.94 37.79
N GLN A 657 21.61 -19.71 37.12
CA GLN A 657 21.25 -19.51 35.72
C GLN A 657 20.98 -18.01 35.46
N PRO A 658 21.62 -17.38 34.46
CA PRO A 658 21.26 -16.04 34.09
C PRO A 658 19.92 -16.14 33.34
N ARG A 659 18.81 -15.85 34.04
CA ARG A 659 17.65 -15.26 33.37
C ARG A 659 18.19 -14.04 32.65
N GLN A 660 18.27 -14.09 31.33
CA GLN A 660 18.59 -12.94 30.48
C GLN A 660 17.49 -11.89 30.65
N SER A 661 17.57 -11.10 31.73
CA SER A 661 16.83 -9.87 31.84
C SER A 661 17.57 -8.83 31.00
N VAL A 662 17.28 -8.80 29.70
CA VAL A 662 17.50 -7.59 28.89
C VAL A 662 16.89 -6.43 29.68
N PRO A 663 17.63 -5.33 29.94
CA PRO A 663 17.07 -4.21 30.68
C PRO A 663 15.82 -3.74 29.94
N ALA A 664 14.68 -3.93 30.58
CA ALA A 664 13.41 -3.50 30.04
C ALA A 664 13.45 -1.98 29.91
N LYS A 665 13.56 -1.45 28.69
CA LYS A 665 13.23 -0.05 28.43
C LYS A 665 11.84 0.18 29.03
N SER A 666 11.73 1.12 29.95
CA SER A 666 10.45 1.56 30.48
C SER A 666 9.53 1.94 29.31
N ALA A 667 8.21 1.77 29.49
CA ALA A 667 7.22 2.30 28.55
C ALA A 667 7.45 3.82 28.43
N GLY A 668 8.12 4.22 27.35
CA GLY A 668 8.42 5.62 27.07
C GLY A 668 7.23 6.26 26.38
N TRP A 669 7.03 7.56 26.60
CA TRP A 669 6.04 8.35 25.85
C TRP A 669 6.41 8.53 24.37
N GLY A 670 7.68 8.29 24.00
CA GLY A 670 8.18 8.47 22.63
C GLY A 670 7.37 7.74 21.55
N PRO A 671 7.19 6.40 21.62
CA PRO A 671 6.38 5.67 20.66
C PRO A 671 4.93 6.12 20.61
N VAL A 672 4.34 6.52 21.75
CA VAL A 672 2.96 7.01 21.82
C VAL A 672 2.85 8.29 21.00
N LEU A 673 3.66 9.30 21.32
CA LEU A 673 3.65 10.60 20.64
C LEU A 673 3.96 10.47 19.14
N LEU A 674 4.89 9.60 18.77
CA LEU A 674 5.20 9.36 17.36
C LEU A 674 4.01 8.76 16.60
N ASN A 675 3.35 7.74 17.16
CA ASN A 675 2.14 7.19 16.55
C ASN A 675 1.00 8.21 16.51
N THR A 676 0.88 9.08 17.53
CA THR A 676 -0.07 10.21 17.54
C THR A 676 0.16 11.13 16.35
N LEU A 677 1.42 11.50 16.09
CA LEU A 677 1.80 12.38 14.97
C LEU A 677 1.61 11.70 13.61
N ILE A 678 1.96 10.41 13.47
CA ILE A 678 1.75 9.66 12.22
C ILE A 678 0.26 9.64 11.87
N LEU A 679 -0.60 9.27 12.83
CA LEU A 679 -2.03 9.19 12.58
C LEU A 679 -2.66 10.59 12.43
N GLY A 680 -2.18 11.58 13.18
CA GLY A 680 -2.58 12.98 13.02
C GLY A 680 -2.23 13.54 11.64
N LEU A 681 -1.06 13.19 11.09
CA LEU A 681 -0.66 13.56 9.73
C LEU A 681 -1.56 12.91 8.68
N ILE A 682 -1.91 11.63 8.83
CA ILE A 682 -2.85 10.94 7.92
C ILE A 682 -4.20 11.65 7.90
N ILE A 683 -4.75 11.94 9.08
CA ILE A 683 -6.04 12.65 9.22
C ILE A 683 -5.94 14.07 8.68
N GLY A 684 -4.84 14.79 8.95
CA GLY A 684 -4.64 16.16 8.48
C GLY A 684 -4.49 16.25 6.96
N VAL A 685 -3.77 15.32 6.32
CA VAL A 685 -3.66 15.25 4.86
C VAL A 685 -5.03 14.97 4.25
N MET A 686 -5.80 14.01 4.77
CA MET A 686 -7.19 13.80 4.33
C MET A 686 -8.05 15.05 4.56
N GLY A 687 -7.84 15.72 5.68
CA GLY A 687 -8.49 16.99 6.02
C GLY A 687 -8.28 18.02 4.91
N TYR A 688 -7.04 18.23 4.51
CA TYR A 688 -6.69 19.12 3.41
C TYR A 688 -7.33 18.69 2.08
N THR A 689 -7.28 17.41 1.72
CA THR A 689 -7.74 16.96 0.39
C THR A 689 -9.24 17.11 0.17
N PHE A 690 -10.04 17.07 1.24
CA PHE A 690 -11.51 17.12 1.16
C PHE A 690 -12.11 18.46 1.59
N VAL A 691 -11.32 19.40 2.12
CA VAL A 691 -11.82 20.75 2.41
C VAL A 691 -12.12 21.47 1.10
N THR A 692 -13.41 21.72 0.86
CA THR A 692 -13.93 22.33 -0.35
C THR A 692 -15.10 23.24 -0.05
N TYR A 693 -15.40 24.15 -0.97
CA TYR A 693 -16.59 24.99 -0.87
C TYR A 693 -17.24 25.21 -2.24
N ASN A 694 -18.55 24.96 -2.30
CA ASN A 694 -19.42 25.29 -3.42
C ASN A 694 -20.49 26.26 -2.92
N GLN A 695 -20.67 27.39 -3.60
CA GLN A 695 -21.68 28.38 -3.24
C GLN A 695 -23.09 27.83 -3.49
N PRO A 696 -23.96 27.74 -2.45
CA PRO A 696 -25.35 27.33 -2.62
C PRO A 696 -26.15 28.34 -3.47
N PRO A 697 -27.11 27.88 -4.30
CA PRO A 697 -27.85 28.74 -5.24
C PRO A 697 -28.59 29.93 -4.62
N GLY A 698 -28.97 29.83 -3.35
CA GLY A 698 -29.72 30.86 -2.63
C GLY A 698 -28.86 31.89 -1.89
N LEU A 699 -27.55 31.70 -1.77
CA LEU A 699 -26.67 32.58 -1.02
C LEU A 699 -26.20 33.77 -1.87
N THR A 700 -26.53 34.99 -1.43
CA THR A 700 -26.18 36.24 -2.12
C THR A 700 -24.91 36.89 -1.56
N GLY A 701 -24.38 37.91 -2.26
CA GLY A 701 -23.08 38.54 -1.95
C GLY A 701 -22.94 39.09 -0.52
N GLU A 702 -24.02 39.59 0.10
CA GLU A 702 -24.00 40.07 1.49
C GLU A 702 -23.91 38.93 2.52
N GLU A 703 -24.56 37.79 2.24
CA GLU A 703 -24.53 36.60 3.09
C GLU A 703 -23.21 35.85 2.97
N LEU A 704 -22.56 35.91 1.81
CA LEU A 704 -21.21 35.38 1.60
C LEU A 704 -20.18 36.00 2.56
N VAL A 705 -20.29 37.29 2.89
CA VAL A 705 -19.38 37.94 3.87
C VAL A 705 -19.50 37.34 5.28
N GLN A 706 -20.65 36.75 5.61
CA GLN A 706 -20.90 36.08 6.89
C GLN A 706 -20.42 34.62 6.94
N LEU A 707 -19.95 34.06 5.82
CA LEU A 707 -19.44 32.69 5.74
C LEU A 707 -18.40 32.45 6.82
N THR A 708 -18.56 31.40 7.62
CA THR A 708 -17.59 31.01 8.65
C THR A 708 -16.74 29.81 8.20
N ALA A 709 -15.62 29.58 8.89
CA ALA A 709 -14.83 28.36 8.68
C ALA A 709 -15.62 27.09 9.06
N GLY A 710 -16.56 27.23 10.01
CA GLY A 710 -17.47 26.15 10.40
C GLY A 710 -18.42 25.75 9.27
N ASP A 711 -18.90 26.70 8.48
CA ASP A 711 -19.79 26.43 7.35
C ASP A 711 -19.07 25.65 6.24
N ILE A 712 -17.86 26.09 5.88
CA ILE A 712 -17.00 25.38 4.91
C ILE A 712 -16.67 23.97 5.41
N PHE A 713 -16.27 23.85 6.68
CA PHE A 713 -15.98 22.56 7.29
C PHE A 713 -17.21 21.64 7.28
N ASN A 714 -18.38 22.16 7.63
CA ASN A 714 -19.62 21.39 7.62
C ASN A 714 -19.97 20.93 6.20
N GLN A 715 -19.86 21.82 5.21
CA GLN A 715 -20.11 21.45 3.81
C GLN A 715 -19.14 20.38 3.30
N SER A 716 -17.86 20.50 3.66
CA SER A 716 -16.80 19.56 3.21
C SER A 716 -16.99 18.13 3.73
N PHE A 717 -17.43 17.97 4.98
CA PHE A 717 -17.45 16.67 5.66
C PHE A 717 -18.84 16.07 5.82
N PHE A 718 -19.90 16.89 5.73
CA PHE A 718 -21.27 16.48 6.01
C PHE A 718 -22.27 16.86 4.92
N GLN A 719 -21.87 17.44 3.79
CA GLN A 719 -22.79 17.75 2.69
C GLN A 719 -22.27 17.27 1.33
N ASP A 720 -23.20 16.93 0.46
CA ASP A 720 -22.92 16.64 -0.94
C ASP A 720 -23.45 17.78 -1.83
N ALA A 721 -22.55 18.67 -2.21
CA ALA A 721 -22.87 19.81 -3.07
C ALA A 721 -23.30 19.41 -4.49
N SER A 722 -22.94 18.20 -4.96
CA SER A 722 -23.36 17.70 -6.26
C SER A 722 -24.82 17.23 -6.26
N LYS A 723 -25.35 16.91 -5.07
CA LYS A 723 -26.72 16.42 -4.84
C LYS A 723 -27.54 17.43 -4.06
N ASP A 724 -27.54 18.69 -4.50
CA ASP A 724 -28.33 19.77 -3.90
C ASP A 724 -28.07 19.98 -2.40
N PHE A 725 -26.80 19.88 -1.99
CA PHE A 725 -26.34 20.10 -0.61
C PHE A 725 -26.98 19.19 0.44
N VAL A 726 -27.37 17.98 0.03
CA VAL A 726 -27.95 16.96 0.93
C VAL A 726 -26.92 16.51 1.98
N ASP A 727 -27.40 16.26 3.20
CA ASP A 727 -26.60 15.74 4.31
C ASP A 727 -25.97 14.37 3.98
N SER A 728 -24.65 14.27 4.10
CA SER A 728 -23.83 13.14 3.67
C SER A 728 -22.66 12.92 4.63
N PRO A 729 -22.70 11.90 5.51
CA PRO A 729 -21.65 11.67 6.51
C PRO A 729 -20.41 10.94 5.97
N PHE A 730 -20.34 10.61 4.67
CA PHE A 730 -19.46 9.54 4.20
C PHE A 730 -17.97 9.92 4.19
N ILE A 731 -17.62 11.16 3.83
CA ILE A 731 -16.24 11.65 3.93
C ILE A 731 -15.79 11.68 5.39
N TYR A 732 -16.63 12.23 6.28
CA TYR A 732 -16.36 12.21 7.71
C TYR A 732 -16.21 10.79 8.26
N LEU A 733 -17.11 9.88 7.88
CA LEU A 733 -17.07 8.48 8.30
C LEU A 733 -15.78 7.80 7.84
N MET A 734 -15.31 8.06 6.61
CA MET A 734 -14.02 7.54 6.14
C MET A 734 -12.84 8.02 7.01
N VAL A 735 -12.83 9.30 7.40
CA VAL A 735 -11.82 9.85 8.32
C VAL A 735 -11.88 9.13 9.67
N ILE A 736 -13.07 8.98 10.25
CA ILE A 736 -13.25 8.37 11.57
C ILE A 736 -12.96 6.86 11.56
N LEU A 737 -13.32 6.13 10.51
CA LEU A 737 -12.98 4.71 10.35
C LEU A 737 -11.48 4.52 10.19
N THR A 738 -10.82 5.39 9.42
CA THR A 738 -9.36 5.41 9.28
C THR A 738 -8.68 5.66 10.62
N TRP A 739 -9.15 6.65 11.38
CA TRP A 739 -8.66 6.94 12.71
C TRP A 739 -8.86 5.76 13.68
N GLY A 740 -10.08 5.22 13.76
CA GLY A 740 -10.41 4.13 14.68
C GLY A 740 -9.61 2.85 14.41
N LEU A 741 -9.51 2.45 13.13
CA LEU A 741 -8.68 1.31 12.73
C LEU A 741 -7.19 1.59 12.93
N GLY A 742 -6.73 2.82 12.64
CA GLY A 742 -5.36 3.25 12.88
C GLY A 742 -4.96 3.15 14.36
N VAL A 743 -5.80 3.68 15.27
CA VAL A 743 -5.60 3.55 16.72
C VAL A 743 -5.56 2.08 17.13
N LEU A 744 -6.52 1.26 16.66
CA LEU A 744 -6.58 -0.16 17.00
C LEU A 744 -5.30 -0.90 16.57
N ILE A 745 -4.84 -0.69 15.33
CA ILE A 745 -3.63 -1.32 14.79
C ILE A 745 -2.40 -0.85 15.57
N MET A 746 -2.21 0.46 15.75
CA MET A 746 -1.06 1.02 16.46
C MET A 746 -0.98 0.55 17.91
N VAL A 747 -2.09 0.57 18.65
CA VAL A 747 -2.13 0.07 20.04
C VAL A 747 -1.80 -1.42 20.07
N SER A 748 -2.37 -2.21 19.16
CA SER A 748 -2.11 -3.66 19.11
C SER A 748 -0.65 -4.00 18.79
N GLU A 749 -0.01 -3.24 17.91
CA GLU A 749 1.42 -3.38 17.59
C GLU A 749 2.30 -2.95 18.77
N MET A 750 1.99 -1.82 19.42
CA MET A 750 2.72 -1.35 20.61
C MET A 750 2.63 -2.35 21.77
N VAL A 751 1.48 -3.01 21.94
CA VAL A 751 1.32 -4.09 22.93
C VAL A 751 2.20 -5.28 22.58
N LYS A 752 2.23 -5.70 21.31
CA LYS A 752 3.06 -6.83 20.88
C LYS A 752 4.56 -6.54 21.03
N ASP A 753 4.99 -5.34 20.69
CA ASP A 753 6.38 -4.89 20.81
C ASP A 753 6.79 -4.57 22.26
N LYS A 754 5.88 -4.79 23.22
CA LYS A 754 6.08 -4.54 24.66
C LYS A 754 6.38 -3.07 24.99
N GLU A 755 6.01 -2.16 24.10
CA GLU A 755 6.04 -0.71 24.31
C GLU A 755 4.90 -0.27 25.22
N LEU A 756 3.73 -0.92 25.08
CA LEU A 756 2.61 -0.85 26.03
C LEU A 756 2.44 -2.20 26.73
N ARG A 757 2.24 -2.18 28.04
CA ARG A 757 2.01 -3.40 28.83
C ARG A 757 0.57 -3.47 29.27
N VAL A 758 -0.09 -4.57 28.89
CA VAL A 758 -1.42 -4.89 29.41
C VAL A 758 -1.34 -4.98 30.93
N PRO A 759 -2.26 -4.34 31.67
CA PRO A 759 -2.26 -4.40 33.13
C PRO A 759 -2.53 -5.83 33.61
N VAL A 760 -1.69 -6.33 34.52
CA VAL A 760 -1.81 -7.65 35.17
C VAL A 760 -1.60 -7.46 36.68
N ASN A 761 -2.25 -8.28 37.51
CA ASN A 761 -2.27 -8.21 38.97
C ASN A 761 -2.89 -6.90 39.48
N LEU A 762 -4.08 -6.60 38.98
CA LEU A 762 -4.85 -5.44 39.44
C LEU A 762 -5.28 -5.63 40.90
N ARG A 763 -5.41 -4.53 41.66
CA ARG A 763 -5.94 -4.62 43.04
C ARG A 763 -7.37 -5.15 42.99
N ALA A 764 -7.70 -6.08 43.89
CA ALA A 764 -9.04 -6.65 43.97
C ALA A 764 -10.11 -5.54 44.05
N LEU A 765 -11.01 -5.52 43.07
CA LEU A 765 -12.11 -4.58 43.03
C LEU A 765 -13.21 -5.04 43.99
N ALA A 766 -13.69 -4.17 44.86
CA ALA A 766 -14.80 -4.50 45.76
C ALA A 766 -16.01 -4.96 44.95
N ARG A 767 -16.62 -6.10 45.31
CA ARG A 767 -17.77 -6.68 44.58
C ARG A 767 -18.91 -5.69 44.38
N ASN A 768 -19.15 -4.79 45.34
CA ASN A 768 -20.16 -3.74 45.19
C ASN A 768 -19.82 -2.76 44.07
N ARG A 769 -18.56 -2.32 43.94
CA ARG A 769 -18.12 -1.46 42.84
C ARG A 769 -18.24 -2.17 41.48
N GLN A 770 -17.86 -3.43 41.42
CA GLN A 770 -18.00 -4.25 40.21
C GLN A 770 -19.47 -4.36 39.76
N LYS A 771 -20.39 -4.63 40.70
CA LYS A 771 -21.83 -4.66 40.42
C LYS A 771 -22.38 -3.30 39.98
N ILE A 772 -21.95 -2.21 40.60
CA ILE A 772 -22.34 -0.84 40.20
C ILE A 772 -21.91 -0.57 38.76
N VAL A 773 -20.64 -0.83 38.43
CA VAL A 773 -20.13 -0.59 37.06
C VAL A 773 -20.87 -1.45 36.04
N ALA A 774 -21.11 -2.72 36.35
CA ALA A 774 -21.88 -3.59 35.48
C ALA A 774 -23.32 -3.08 35.29
N ALA A 775 -23.97 -2.60 36.35
CA ALA A 775 -25.30 -2.01 36.26
C ALA A 775 -25.31 -0.75 35.39
N ILE A 776 -24.30 0.13 35.50
CA ILE A 776 -24.17 1.32 34.64
C ILE A 776 -24.04 0.90 33.16
N PHE A 777 -23.20 -0.10 32.85
CA PHE A 777 -23.06 -0.63 31.48
C PHE A 777 -24.37 -1.20 30.93
N LEU A 778 -25.10 -1.98 31.73
CA LEU A 778 -26.38 -2.56 31.36
C LEU A 778 -27.45 -1.49 31.14
N LEU A 779 -27.53 -0.49 32.02
CA LEU A 779 -28.46 0.64 31.89
C LEU A 779 -28.13 1.51 30.68
N MET A 780 -26.84 1.79 30.45
CA MET A 780 -26.40 2.55 29.26
C MET A 780 -26.73 1.78 27.98
N GLY A 781 -26.52 0.46 27.97
CA GLY A 781 -26.81 -0.38 26.82
C GLY A 781 -28.31 -0.53 26.55
N ALA A 782 -29.11 -0.81 27.59
CA ALA A 782 -30.56 -0.87 27.49
C ALA A 782 -31.15 0.50 27.14
N GLY A 783 -30.60 1.59 27.67
CA GLY A 783 -30.98 2.96 27.35
C GLY A 783 -30.67 3.33 25.89
N SER A 784 -29.52 2.92 25.35
CA SER A 784 -29.16 3.17 23.95
C SER A 784 -30.08 2.44 22.97
N ILE A 785 -30.36 1.17 23.27
CA ILE A 785 -31.28 0.33 22.48
C ILE A 785 -32.73 0.83 22.63
N GLY A 786 -33.16 1.10 23.86
CA GLY A 786 -34.50 1.58 24.18
C GLY A 786 -34.77 2.96 23.60
N PHE A 787 -33.81 3.89 23.67
CA PHE A 787 -33.91 5.20 23.03
C PHE A 787 -34.23 5.05 21.54
N ARG A 788 -33.56 4.12 20.86
CA ARG A 788 -33.81 3.88 19.44
C ARG A 788 -35.13 3.16 19.13
N LEU A 789 -35.64 2.35 20.05
CA LEU A 789 -36.97 1.73 19.90
C LEU A 789 -38.12 2.70 20.20
N ILE A 790 -37.90 3.68 21.09
CA ILE A 790 -38.93 4.59 21.60
C ILE A 790 -38.97 5.91 20.82
N VAL A 791 -37.81 6.46 20.44
CA VAL A 791 -37.73 7.73 19.72
C VAL A 791 -37.94 7.45 18.22
N PRO A 792 -39.11 7.83 17.65
CA PRO A 792 -39.37 7.62 16.24
C PRO A 792 -38.42 8.50 15.41
N GLN A 793 -38.10 8.02 14.21
CA GLN A 793 -37.29 8.83 13.29
C GLN A 793 -38.05 10.08 12.88
N PRO A 794 -37.45 11.27 12.99
CA PRO A 794 -37.97 12.44 12.29
C PRO A 794 -38.05 12.11 10.80
N ALA A 795 -39.18 12.39 10.16
CA ALA A 795 -39.35 12.16 8.72
C ALA A 795 -38.29 12.90 7.88
N ASN A 796 -37.70 13.96 8.42
CA ASN A 796 -36.68 14.81 7.79
C ASN A 796 -35.28 14.64 8.40
N ALA A 797 -34.98 13.53 9.08
CA ALA A 797 -33.65 13.30 9.64
C ALA A 797 -32.62 13.07 8.52
N GLY A 798 -31.54 13.85 8.53
CA GLY A 798 -30.41 13.67 7.62
C GLY A 798 -29.69 12.33 7.82
N ALA A 799 -28.96 11.89 6.80
CA ALA A 799 -28.18 10.64 6.80
C ALA A 799 -27.20 10.55 7.98
N THR A 800 -26.57 11.66 8.38
CA THR A 800 -25.67 11.77 9.53
C THR A 800 -26.38 11.39 10.83
N ALA A 801 -27.59 11.91 11.05
CA ALA A 801 -28.38 11.58 12.23
C ALA A 801 -28.84 10.12 12.24
N LEU A 802 -29.27 9.59 11.09
CA LEU A 802 -29.67 8.19 10.93
C LEU A 802 -28.52 7.21 11.20
N LEU A 803 -27.32 7.55 10.72
CA LEU A 803 -26.10 6.79 10.97
C LEU A 803 -25.76 6.80 12.46
N GLY A 804 -25.75 7.97 13.11
CA GLY A 804 -25.47 8.11 14.53
C GLY A 804 -26.39 7.25 15.39
N GLN A 805 -27.68 7.21 15.07
CA GLN A 805 -28.61 6.33 15.78
C GLN A 805 -28.43 4.84 15.47
N SER A 806 -27.99 4.47 14.27
CA SER A 806 -27.64 3.07 13.96
C SER A 806 -26.43 2.61 14.77
N LEU A 807 -25.44 3.50 14.98
CA LEU A 807 -24.28 3.25 15.82
C LEU A 807 -24.65 3.10 17.32
N LEU A 808 -25.76 3.68 17.78
CA LEU A 808 -26.26 3.46 19.16
C LEU A 808 -26.64 1.99 19.43
N TRP A 809 -27.10 1.23 18.42
CA TRP A 809 -27.34 -0.20 18.59
C TRP A 809 -26.05 -0.98 18.88
N LEU A 810 -25.01 -0.72 18.09
CA LEU A 810 -23.70 -1.34 18.27
C LEU A 810 -23.10 -0.95 19.63
N TRP A 811 -23.17 0.34 19.97
CA TRP A 811 -22.73 0.83 21.28
C TRP A 811 -23.50 0.17 22.43
N GLY A 812 -24.82 0.04 22.29
CA GLY A 812 -25.68 -0.60 23.27
C GLY A 812 -25.33 -2.08 23.47
N ALA A 813 -25.11 -2.82 22.38
CA ALA A 813 -24.70 -4.22 22.43
C ALA A 813 -23.32 -4.42 23.07
N VAL A 814 -22.34 -3.59 22.71
CA VAL A 814 -21.00 -3.61 23.32
C VAL A 814 -21.06 -3.29 24.82
N SER A 815 -21.90 -2.33 25.21
CA SER A 815 -22.12 -1.95 26.61
C SER A 815 -22.74 -3.08 27.42
N ILE A 816 -23.78 -3.74 26.89
CA ILE A 816 -24.39 -4.92 27.53
C ILE A 816 -23.35 -6.04 27.66
N TRP A 817 -22.58 -6.30 26.60
CA TRP A 817 -21.55 -7.34 26.63
C TRP A 817 -20.49 -7.06 27.70
N ALA A 818 -20.02 -5.82 27.82
CA ALA A 818 -19.09 -5.41 28.88
C ALA A 818 -19.69 -5.59 30.28
N GLY A 819 -20.95 -5.20 30.48
CA GLY A 819 -21.66 -5.37 31.75
C GLY A 819 -21.85 -6.84 32.14
N VAL A 820 -22.35 -7.68 31.22
CA VAL A 820 -22.54 -9.12 31.44
C VAL A 820 -21.22 -9.81 31.72
N ARG A 821 -20.18 -9.52 30.92
CA ARG A 821 -18.85 -10.09 31.10
C ARG A 821 -18.24 -9.69 32.44
N LEU A 822 -18.44 -8.44 32.88
CA LEU A 822 -17.98 -7.97 34.18
C LEU A 822 -18.73 -8.65 35.34
N LEU A 823 -19.99 -9.06 35.18
CA LEU A 823 -20.73 -9.82 36.21
C LEU A 823 -20.33 -11.30 36.26
N ALA A 824 -20.13 -11.91 35.10
CA ALA A 824 -19.75 -13.32 34.98
C ALA A 824 -18.27 -13.58 35.32
N GLY A 825 -17.42 -12.60 35.01
CA GLY A 825 -15.98 -12.64 35.18
C GLY A 825 -15.50 -12.41 36.61
N LYS A 826 -14.39 -13.05 36.97
CA LYS A 826 -13.71 -12.89 38.28
C LYS A 826 -12.24 -12.45 38.17
N GLY A 827 -11.75 -12.19 36.95
CA GLY A 827 -10.33 -11.94 36.68
C GLY A 827 -10.00 -10.54 36.18
N ASP A 828 -8.70 -10.22 36.16
CA ASP A 828 -8.17 -8.93 35.69
C ASP A 828 -8.49 -8.64 34.21
N ALA A 829 -8.62 -9.69 33.39
CA ALA A 829 -8.94 -9.58 31.97
C ALA A 829 -10.31 -8.94 31.72
N ASP A 830 -11.31 -9.28 32.53
CA ASP A 830 -12.67 -8.75 32.36
C ASP A 830 -12.77 -7.29 32.81
N ARG A 831 -12.06 -6.91 33.88
CA ARG A 831 -11.94 -5.52 34.32
C ARG A 831 -11.20 -4.67 33.28
N THR A 832 -10.12 -5.20 32.70
CA THR A 832 -9.34 -4.51 31.66
C THR A 832 -10.17 -4.37 30.39
N PHE A 833 -10.93 -5.39 30.01
CA PHE A 833 -11.87 -5.32 28.89
C PHE A 833 -12.93 -4.23 29.10
N ALA A 834 -13.59 -4.19 30.27
CA ALA A 834 -14.56 -3.16 30.62
C ALA A 834 -13.96 -1.74 30.61
N GLY A 835 -12.72 -1.59 31.11
CA GLY A 835 -11.96 -0.35 31.00
C GLY A 835 -11.68 0.07 29.57
N GLY A 836 -11.32 -0.88 28.70
CA GLY A 836 -11.11 -0.65 27.28
C GLY A 836 -12.38 -0.19 26.57
N VAL A 837 -13.54 -0.78 26.89
CA VAL A 837 -14.84 -0.35 26.35
C VAL A 837 -15.19 1.07 26.80
N ALA A 838 -14.99 1.39 28.08
CA ALA A 838 -15.22 2.75 28.58
C ALA A 838 -14.27 3.78 27.94
N LEU A 839 -12.99 3.44 27.75
CA LEU A 839 -12.06 4.31 27.02
C LEU A 839 -12.49 4.49 25.55
N ALA A 840 -12.94 3.42 24.88
CA ALA A 840 -13.43 3.51 23.51
C ALA A 840 -14.66 4.44 23.41
N GLY A 841 -15.60 4.35 24.37
CA GLY A 841 -16.75 5.26 24.45
C GLY A 841 -16.35 6.73 24.64
N LEU A 842 -15.37 6.98 25.51
CA LEU A 842 -14.81 8.32 25.73
C LEU A 842 -14.07 8.86 24.49
N LEU A 843 -13.38 8.00 23.75
CA LEU A 843 -12.72 8.39 22.50
C LEU A 843 -13.75 8.66 21.39
N LEU A 844 -14.76 7.80 21.23
CA LEU A 844 -15.79 7.91 20.21
C LEU A 844 -16.79 9.05 20.46
N SER A 845 -16.88 9.58 21.69
CA SER A 845 -17.69 10.78 21.94
C SER A 845 -17.17 12.02 21.24
N LEU A 846 -15.85 12.11 20.96
CA LEU A 846 -15.27 13.25 20.24
C LEU A 846 -15.78 13.34 18.78
N PRO A 847 -15.71 12.26 17.96
CA PRO A 847 -16.31 12.29 16.64
C PRO A 847 -17.81 12.59 16.63
N VAL A 848 -18.56 12.09 17.62
CA VAL A 848 -20.02 12.33 17.73
C VAL A 848 -20.30 13.80 18.05
N PHE A 849 -19.47 14.42 18.89
CA PHE A 849 -19.57 15.84 19.20
C PHE A 849 -19.36 16.71 17.95
N VAL A 850 -18.32 16.40 17.15
CA VAL A 850 -18.02 17.13 15.91
C VAL A 850 -19.14 16.97 14.86
N ALA A 851 -19.81 15.82 14.82
CA ALA A 851 -20.96 15.57 13.95
C ALA A 851 -22.28 16.22 14.44
N GLY A 852 -22.24 17.07 15.48
CA GLY A 852 -23.41 17.78 16.02
C GLY A 852 -24.21 17.02 17.09
N GLY A 853 -23.82 15.79 17.44
CA GLY A 853 -24.45 14.96 18.48
C GLY A 853 -24.08 15.36 19.91
N VAL A 854 -24.18 16.65 20.27
CA VAL A 854 -23.62 17.20 21.52
C VAL A 854 -24.15 16.49 22.77
N GLY A 855 -25.47 16.30 22.88
CA GLY A 855 -26.08 15.67 24.05
C GLY A 855 -25.66 14.22 24.26
N THR A 856 -25.70 13.40 23.20
CA THR A 856 -25.30 11.98 23.26
C THR A 856 -23.81 11.83 23.51
N ALA A 857 -22.98 12.69 22.91
CA ALA A 857 -21.54 12.73 23.15
C ALA A 857 -21.21 13.05 24.61
N LEU A 858 -21.81 14.10 25.18
CA LEU A 858 -21.58 14.51 26.57
C LEU A 858 -22.02 13.43 27.56
N VAL A 859 -23.23 12.87 27.38
CA VAL A 859 -23.74 11.80 28.25
C VAL A 859 -22.82 10.59 28.20
N THR A 860 -22.43 10.15 27.00
CA THR A 860 -21.53 9.00 26.81
C THR A 860 -20.16 9.26 27.44
N ALA A 861 -19.58 10.44 27.21
CA ALA A 861 -18.28 10.83 27.76
C ALA A 861 -18.29 10.84 29.29
N VAL A 862 -19.31 11.45 29.91
CA VAL A 862 -19.44 11.53 31.37
C VAL A 862 -19.63 10.15 31.98
N ILE A 863 -20.54 9.33 31.43
CA ILE A 863 -20.76 7.97 31.94
C ILE A 863 -19.49 7.12 31.81
N CYS A 864 -18.81 7.18 30.66
CA CYS A 864 -17.57 6.44 30.44
C CYS A 864 -16.44 6.92 31.38
N ALA A 865 -16.32 8.23 31.63
CA ALA A 865 -15.37 8.77 32.59
C ALA A 865 -15.66 8.29 34.03
N ILE A 866 -16.94 8.25 34.43
CA ILE A 866 -17.36 7.69 35.72
C ILE A 866 -16.98 6.20 35.80
N ILE A 867 -17.24 5.42 34.75
CA ILE A 867 -16.86 4.00 34.70
C ILE A 867 -15.35 3.83 34.84
N LEU A 868 -14.54 4.59 34.09
CA LEU A 868 -13.08 4.55 34.17
C LEU A 868 -12.58 4.91 35.57
N TYR A 869 -13.20 5.90 36.22
CA TYR A 869 -12.88 6.29 37.59
C TYR A 869 -13.23 5.17 38.59
N LEU A 870 -14.40 4.56 38.48
CA LEU A 870 -14.83 3.46 39.35
C LEU A 870 -13.99 2.19 39.17
N LEU A 871 -13.51 1.94 37.95
CA LEU A 871 -12.61 0.84 37.61
C LEU A 871 -11.13 1.19 37.80
N TRP A 872 -10.79 2.39 38.25
CA TRP A 872 -9.43 2.90 38.24
C TRP A 872 -8.46 2.06 39.09
N ASP A 873 -7.25 1.87 38.58
CA ASP A 873 -6.11 1.33 39.31
C ASP A 873 -4.85 2.14 38.98
N SER A 874 -3.91 2.25 39.91
CA SER A 874 -2.60 2.87 39.68
C SER A 874 -1.88 2.34 38.42
N VAL A 875 -2.04 1.05 38.09
CA VAL A 875 -1.42 0.42 36.92
C VAL A 875 -2.08 0.88 35.60
N TRP A 876 -3.37 1.27 35.63
CA TRP A 876 -4.12 1.69 34.43
C TRP A 876 -3.53 2.92 33.77
N SER A 877 -2.97 3.84 34.56
CA SER A 877 -2.29 5.03 34.06
C SER A 877 -1.16 4.72 33.06
N LYS A 878 -0.53 3.54 33.16
CA LYS A 878 0.57 3.12 32.28
C LYS A 878 0.09 2.46 30.97
N PHE A 879 -1.21 2.20 30.85
CA PHE A 879 -1.81 1.52 29.70
C PHE A 879 -2.86 2.38 29.00
N PHE A 880 -3.90 2.81 29.71
CA PHE A 880 -5.02 3.56 29.12
C PHE A 880 -4.69 5.03 28.83
N LEU A 881 -3.87 5.69 29.64
CA LEU A 881 -3.50 7.09 29.38
C LEU A 881 -2.70 7.24 28.07
N PRO A 882 -1.68 6.42 27.77
CA PRO A 882 -1.06 6.38 26.44
C PRO A 882 -2.05 6.19 25.28
N ILE A 883 -3.00 5.27 25.41
CA ILE A 883 -4.01 5.00 24.38
C ILE A 883 -4.93 6.20 24.20
N GLY A 884 -5.34 6.84 25.30
CA GLY A 884 -6.13 8.07 25.29
C GLY A 884 -5.38 9.23 24.60
N VAL A 885 -4.12 9.45 24.94
CA VAL A 885 -3.27 10.47 24.31
C VAL A 885 -3.07 10.20 22.82
N LEU A 886 -2.88 8.93 22.44
CA LEU A 886 -2.82 8.51 21.04
C LEU A 886 -4.12 8.87 20.32
N GLY A 887 -5.26 8.36 20.80
CA GLY A 887 -6.55 8.51 20.14
C GLY A 887 -7.04 9.96 20.07
N VAL A 888 -7.07 10.66 21.22
CA VAL A 888 -7.50 12.07 21.26
C VAL A 888 -6.51 12.95 20.52
N GLY A 889 -5.21 12.78 20.78
CA GLY A 889 -4.17 13.63 20.20
C GLY A 889 -4.15 13.54 18.67
N SER A 890 -4.26 12.34 18.09
CA SER A 890 -4.21 12.19 16.63
C SER A 890 -5.44 12.81 15.96
N LEU A 891 -6.62 12.63 16.55
CA LEU A 891 -7.87 13.17 16.00
C LEU A 891 -7.90 14.69 16.11
N VAL A 892 -7.55 15.24 17.27
CA VAL A 892 -7.52 16.70 17.50
C VAL A 892 -6.50 17.35 16.57
N VAL A 893 -5.26 16.85 16.50
CA VAL A 893 -4.23 17.43 15.63
C VAL A 893 -4.68 17.44 14.16
N GLY A 894 -5.18 16.30 13.64
CA GLY A 894 -5.60 16.21 12.25
C GLY A 894 -6.86 17.04 11.92
N MET A 895 -7.89 16.99 12.78
CA MET A 895 -9.14 17.72 12.54
C MET A 895 -9.00 19.23 12.79
N SER A 896 -8.17 19.65 13.74
CA SER A 896 -7.84 21.07 13.91
C SER A 896 -7.12 21.61 12.68
N TYR A 897 -6.26 20.82 12.05
CA TYR A 897 -5.64 21.20 10.78
C TYR A 897 -6.66 21.28 9.63
N ALA A 898 -7.60 20.32 9.54
CA ALA A 898 -8.69 20.40 8.57
C ALA A 898 -9.54 21.67 8.76
N TYR A 899 -9.90 22.01 10.00
CA TYR A 899 -10.61 23.24 10.32
C TYR A 899 -9.80 24.50 10.00
N PHE A 900 -8.49 24.48 10.27
CA PHE A 900 -7.58 25.55 9.88
C PHE A 900 -7.55 25.74 8.35
N GLN A 901 -7.57 24.65 7.57
CA GLN A 901 -7.66 24.75 6.11
C GLN A 901 -9.01 25.32 5.64
N ALA A 902 -10.12 24.98 6.30
CA ALA A 902 -11.40 25.61 6.04
C ALA A 902 -11.37 27.13 6.31
N PHE A 903 -10.67 27.56 7.37
CA PHE A 903 -10.42 28.98 7.66
C PHE A 903 -9.56 29.66 6.57
N GLN A 904 -8.53 28.99 6.06
CA GLN A 904 -7.72 29.51 4.97
C GLN A 904 -8.53 29.64 3.66
N LEU A 905 -9.30 28.61 3.31
CA LEU A 905 -10.17 28.63 2.14
C LEU A 905 -11.20 29.77 2.24
N ARG A 906 -11.85 29.94 3.39
CA ARG A 906 -12.73 31.08 3.67
C ARG A 906 -12.05 32.42 3.34
N ASN A 907 -10.85 32.65 3.87
CA ASN A 907 -10.16 33.92 3.65
C ASN A 907 -9.81 34.14 2.17
N SER A 908 -9.46 33.09 1.43
CA SER A 908 -9.23 33.18 -0.01
C SER A 908 -10.51 33.49 -0.81
N LEU A 909 -11.66 32.95 -0.40
CA LEU A 909 -12.95 33.20 -1.06
C LEU A 909 -13.44 34.63 -0.82
N LEU A 910 -13.29 35.13 0.41
CA LEU A 910 -13.76 36.47 0.80
C LEU A 910 -12.86 37.61 0.31
N TYR A 911 -11.62 37.30 -0.08
CA TYR A 911 -10.66 38.29 -0.57
C TYR A 911 -11.20 39.12 -1.75
N ARG A 912 -11.98 38.51 -2.65
CA ARG A 912 -12.57 39.22 -3.80
C ARG A 912 -13.66 40.22 -3.40
N PHE A 913 -14.36 39.96 -2.30
CA PHE A 913 -15.43 40.83 -1.80
C PHE A 913 -14.87 42.02 -1.00
N THR A 914 -13.74 41.86 -0.32
CA THR A 914 -13.13 42.91 0.49
C THR A 914 -12.40 43.99 -0.32
N LEU A 915 -11.87 43.66 -1.51
CA LEU A 915 -11.11 44.62 -2.34
C LEU A 915 -11.91 45.34 -3.43
N GLY A 916 -13.14 44.89 -3.72
CA GLY A 916 -13.94 45.43 -4.82
C GLY A 916 -13.41 45.05 -6.21
N GLN A 917 -14.17 45.39 -7.26
CA GLN A 917 -13.76 45.18 -8.66
C GLN A 917 -12.64 46.18 -9.02
N PRO A 918 -11.49 45.73 -9.56
CA PRO A 918 -10.40 46.63 -9.92
C PRO A 918 -10.85 47.54 -11.08
N GLN A 919 -10.74 48.85 -10.89
CA GLN A 919 -11.07 49.85 -11.91
C GLN A 919 -9.83 50.33 -12.68
N THR A 920 -8.64 50.09 -12.13
CA THR A 920 -7.37 50.44 -12.77
C THR A 920 -6.45 49.22 -12.97
N ALA A 921 -5.54 49.30 -13.95
CA ALA A 921 -4.53 48.26 -14.16
C ALA A 921 -3.63 48.03 -12.91
N ARG A 922 -3.41 49.08 -12.12
CA ARG A 922 -2.64 49.01 -10.86
C ARG A 922 -3.40 48.22 -9.79
N GLU A 923 -4.70 48.47 -9.64
CA GLU A 923 -5.58 47.71 -8.74
C GLU A 923 -5.69 46.26 -9.18
N LEU A 924 -5.79 45.99 -10.49
CA LEU A 924 -5.77 44.63 -11.03
C LEU A 924 -4.45 43.91 -10.70
N GLN A 925 -3.31 44.59 -10.83
CA GLN A 925 -2.01 44.01 -10.50
C GLN A 925 -1.89 43.70 -8.99
N GLN A 926 -2.36 44.62 -8.13
CA GLN A 926 -2.41 44.39 -6.68
C GLN A 926 -3.31 43.20 -6.34
N PHE A 927 -4.46 43.11 -7.00
CA PHE A 927 -5.41 42.02 -6.86
C PHE A 927 -4.77 40.67 -7.19
N VAL A 928 -4.15 40.54 -8.37
CA VAL A 928 -3.47 39.31 -8.82
C VAL A 928 -2.30 38.94 -7.89
N THR A 929 -1.55 39.94 -7.40
CA THR A 929 -0.40 39.70 -6.51
C THR A 929 -0.85 39.11 -5.18
N ALA A 930 -1.91 39.62 -4.57
CA ALA A 930 -2.39 39.09 -3.30
C ALA A 930 -3.26 37.82 -3.45
N GLU A 931 -3.88 37.57 -4.61
CA GLU A 931 -4.42 36.25 -4.94
C GLU A 931 -3.29 35.19 -5.01
N ALA A 932 -2.16 35.52 -5.64
CA ALA A 932 -0.99 34.65 -5.65
C ALA A 932 -0.40 34.44 -4.24
N ASP A 933 -0.33 35.48 -3.41
CA ASP A 933 0.14 35.39 -2.01
C ASP A 933 -0.76 34.47 -1.16
N ASN A 934 -2.09 34.57 -1.31
CA ASN A 934 -3.04 33.68 -0.64
C ASN A 934 -2.87 32.21 -1.08
N ALA A 935 -2.68 31.96 -2.38
CA ALA A 935 -2.43 30.62 -2.90
C ALA A 935 -1.10 30.04 -2.38
N VAL A 936 -0.05 30.84 -2.34
CA VAL A 936 1.26 30.46 -1.77
C VAL A 936 1.14 30.15 -0.27
N THR A 937 0.38 30.97 0.45
CA THR A 937 0.14 30.81 1.89
C THR A 937 -0.52 29.47 2.22
N PHE A 938 -1.44 28.99 1.37
CA PHE A 938 -2.07 27.66 1.51
C PHE A 938 -1.03 26.54 1.51
N LEU A 939 -0.09 26.58 0.57
CA LEU A 939 1.00 25.61 0.46
C LEU A 939 2.04 25.76 1.59
N ILE A 940 2.36 26.99 2.01
CA ILE A 940 3.30 27.24 3.12
C ILE A 940 2.77 26.58 4.41
N TYR A 941 1.50 26.80 4.75
CA TYR A 941 0.94 26.18 5.94
C TYR A 941 0.84 24.66 5.83
N PHE A 942 0.66 24.12 4.63
CA PHE A 942 0.77 22.68 4.41
C PHE A 942 2.18 22.16 4.71
N PHE A 943 3.24 22.86 4.32
CA PHE A 943 4.61 22.45 4.64
C PHE A 943 4.98 22.65 6.11
N MET A 944 4.33 23.59 6.81
CA MET A 944 4.55 23.80 8.24
C MET A 944 3.92 22.70 9.11
N PHE A 945 2.80 22.13 8.66
CA PHE A 945 2.12 21.00 9.29
C PHE A 945 2.85 19.69 9.02
#